data_AF-A0A951W3P3-F1
#
_entry.id   AF-A0A951W3P3-F1
#
_cell.length_a   1.000
_cell.length_b   1.000
_cell.length_c   1.000
_cell.angle_alpha   90.00
_cell.angle_beta   90.00
_cell.angle_gamma   90.00
#
_symmetry.space_group_name_H-M   'P 1'
#
loop_
_entity.id
_entity.type
_entity.pdbx_description
1 polymer ?
#
loop_
_entity_poly.entity_id
_entity_poly.type
_entity_poly.pdbx_seq_one_letter_code
_entity_poly.pdbx_strand_id
1 'polypeptide(L)'
;MTEGLDALTFDMASLEGWSLADDPSEKEWQNVPARLKRGAEGVQLVGHFEDIRRIDNLDRDQPGFWAALGTFGVDFQGLLPVDTLRYPVLEVTYRCTSSRALPRVKCYYPGGEMSHRLDFAREWTTAAVLVSHGGFPASVDNVALQLFANCRSTESVEFSRVRFRAMTGTEETVCGGAWEAMRAEARAMPPSGTPEGFLPFGVFMNASSAGRLADLMDISFYDYWRLAFEDIARHHHNCVALEDAALLGPAQGQELLALADTFNIKVVPLFEWPLEDDEALWRRRAAEYAAPFADSESVLAWGLGAGPMENELDLWRQFRKAVRECDSRHPVTAPFRHPGSLAAFAPHMDAAWFNHFKSDTPWKIGGAVRAHLPLTGGGPLWVTAPAFVSGSGGPEWNSCPQMRLMLNQALANGVRGWFAMSYHNDPIWVDGHCERSLTGPFLTFSDLWAELGNRVERLSVMAPLLMSAAPVTGDAPFDVVLSANRNSRSAVPEEVPLVDVFWMEGADFHLCYLVSNDPDQAVSINLELPVSLPDGMEIYDVTAFARTRAWLPVDRVRHLEMFPGQGQLLLAGRPGVCDEWRDVIARRILDADRRQVLVDLDLAQKYSLDIGETERTIMEAGGGVPLDDLIRVHEARARLTDILYASPDVAEARSLLIKASAIVCGCDEALSALHGAGKTEYAHELGVKALPLAREMTQLRIRLRRGQGREIIRPCQELVQRGYTLLTDIWAKR
;
A
#
# COMPACT_ATOMS: atom_id res chain seq x y z
N MET A 1 11.44 35.39 23.42
CA MET A 1 12.49 35.92 22.53
C MET A 1 13.30 34.74 22.02
N THR A 2 13.22 34.42 20.72
CA THR A 2 13.92 33.28 20.09
C THR A 2 15.08 33.72 19.18
N GLU A 3 15.31 35.02 19.01
CA GLU A 3 16.33 35.57 18.08
C GLU A 3 17.79 35.31 18.54
N GLY A 4 18.04 35.08 19.83
CA GLY A 4 19.37 34.79 20.37
C GLY A 4 19.76 33.30 20.41
N LEU A 5 18.91 32.40 19.90
CA LEU A 5 19.16 30.95 19.89
C LEU A 5 20.06 30.55 18.71
N ASP A 6 20.89 29.53 18.95
CA ASP A 6 21.66 28.85 17.89
C ASP A 6 20.71 28.36 16.80
N ALA A 7 21.02 28.67 15.54
CA ALA A 7 20.14 28.43 14.42
C ALA A 7 20.87 28.41 13.07
N LEU A 8 20.31 27.65 12.14
CA LEU A 8 20.59 27.71 10.71
C LEU A 8 19.44 28.48 10.05
N THR A 9 19.76 29.52 9.28
CA THR A 9 18.75 30.40 8.68
C THR A 9 18.93 30.48 7.18
N PHE A 10 17.87 30.13 6.45
CA PHE A 10 17.69 30.51 5.05
C PHE A 10 16.98 31.86 5.03
N ASP A 11 17.77 32.90 4.84
CA ASP A 11 17.28 34.27 4.68
C ASP A 11 16.74 34.50 3.27
N MET A 12 16.27 35.72 3.00
CA MET A 12 15.74 36.09 1.70
C MET A 12 16.72 35.81 0.54
N ALA A 13 18.02 36.10 0.72
CA ALA A 13 19.03 35.86 -0.31
C ALA A 13 19.20 34.36 -0.58
N SER A 14 19.14 33.54 0.48
CA SER A 14 19.15 32.09 0.38
C SER A 14 17.92 31.58 -0.37
N LEU A 15 16.72 32.06 0.00
CA LEU A 15 15.45 31.68 -0.63
C LEU A 15 15.38 32.06 -2.12
N GLU A 16 16.00 33.17 -2.53
CA GLU A 16 16.13 33.55 -3.96
C GLU A 16 16.92 32.52 -4.77
N GLY A 17 17.84 31.79 -4.11
CA GLY A 17 18.64 30.72 -4.72
C GLY A 17 17.97 29.34 -4.71
N TRP A 18 16.80 29.17 -4.10
CA TRP A 18 16.08 27.90 -4.10
C TRP A 18 15.54 27.58 -5.51
N SER A 19 15.44 26.30 -5.82
CA SER A 19 14.93 25.83 -7.10
C SER A 19 13.41 25.73 -7.08
N LEU A 20 12.76 25.94 -8.23
CA LEU A 20 11.33 25.64 -8.39
C LEU A 20 11.13 24.12 -8.61
N ALA A 21 11.58 23.32 -7.65
CA ALA A 21 11.55 21.86 -7.70
C ALA A 21 11.20 21.25 -6.34
N ASP A 22 10.71 20.02 -6.41
CA ASP A 22 10.39 19.18 -5.26
C ASP A 22 10.91 17.75 -5.47
N ASP A 23 10.54 16.80 -4.61
CA ASP A 23 10.88 15.38 -4.77
C ASP A 23 10.46 14.88 -6.18
N PRO A 24 11.41 14.45 -7.03
CA PRO A 24 11.11 14.00 -8.39
C PRO A 24 10.27 12.72 -8.46
N SER A 25 10.15 11.98 -7.35
CA SER A 25 9.26 10.82 -7.27
C SER A 25 7.79 11.20 -7.02
N GLU A 26 7.49 12.48 -6.84
CA GLU A 26 6.13 13.03 -6.87
C GLU A 26 5.92 13.77 -8.20
N LYS A 27 4.75 13.57 -8.83
CA LYS A 27 4.51 13.98 -10.23
C LYS A 27 3.59 15.18 -10.32
N GLU A 28 2.79 15.42 -9.29
CA GLU A 28 1.75 16.44 -9.26
C GLU A 28 2.29 17.87 -9.19
N TRP A 29 3.59 18.07 -8.96
CA TRP A 29 4.22 19.39 -9.07
C TRP A 29 4.91 19.67 -10.41
N GLN A 30 5.35 18.62 -11.12
CA GLN A 30 6.29 18.74 -12.25
C GLN A 30 5.74 19.56 -13.42
N ASN A 31 4.42 19.57 -13.60
CA ASN A 31 3.75 20.28 -14.68
C ASN A 31 2.98 21.52 -14.22
N VAL A 32 3.22 21.99 -13.00
CA VAL A 32 2.62 23.22 -12.48
C VAL A 32 3.54 24.40 -12.82
N PRO A 33 3.17 25.31 -13.73
CA PRO A 33 3.99 26.47 -14.01
C PRO A 33 4.09 27.35 -12.77
N ALA A 34 5.31 27.54 -12.29
CA ALA A 34 5.60 28.37 -11.14
C ALA A 34 6.59 29.47 -11.52
N ARG A 35 6.53 30.58 -10.78
CA ARG A 35 7.52 31.65 -10.90
C ARG A 35 7.89 32.16 -9.53
N LEU A 36 9.16 32.52 -9.40
CA LEU A 36 9.70 33.21 -8.25
C LEU A 36 9.78 34.71 -8.53
N LYS A 37 9.33 35.53 -7.59
CA LYS A 37 9.45 36.99 -7.65
C LYS A 37 10.03 37.52 -6.36
N ARG A 38 10.81 38.60 -6.46
CA ARG A 38 11.18 39.39 -5.29
C ARG A 38 9.96 40.17 -4.82
N GLY A 39 9.51 39.88 -3.61
CA GLY A 39 8.46 40.63 -2.92
C GLY A 39 9.03 41.85 -2.18
N ALA A 40 8.21 42.46 -1.33
CA ALA A 40 8.61 43.65 -0.58
C ALA A 40 9.54 43.29 0.59
N GLU A 41 9.26 42.17 1.25
CA GLU A 41 9.95 41.73 2.47
C GLU A 41 10.33 40.23 2.43
N GLY A 42 10.05 39.56 1.31
CA GLY A 42 10.45 38.17 1.09
C GLY A 42 10.42 37.77 -0.39
N VAL A 43 10.50 36.47 -0.63
CA VAL A 43 10.42 35.84 -1.94
C VAL A 43 8.99 35.34 -2.15
N GLN A 44 8.36 35.76 -3.24
CA GLN A 44 7.01 35.37 -3.60
C GLN A 44 7.03 34.18 -4.56
N LEU A 45 6.48 33.05 -4.11
CA LEU A 45 6.16 31.90 -4.94
C LEU A 45 4.76 32.12 -5.54
N VAL A 46 4.67 32.08 -6.87
CA VAL A 46 3.39 32.17 -7.60
C VAL A 46 3.20 30.91 -8.43
N GLY A 47 2.12 30.18 -8.16
CA GLY A 47 1.72 29.00 -8.93
C GLY A 47 0.56 29.33 -9.87
N HIS A 48 0.65 28.86 -11.11
CA HIS A 48 -0.35 29.07 -12.16
C HIS A 48 -1.13 27.77 -12.40
N PHE A 49 -2.30 27.62 -11.77
CA PHE A 49 -3.11 26.39 -11.83
C PHE A 49 -4.23 26.47 -12.88
N GLU A 50 -4.37 27.59 -13.60
CA GLU A 50 -5.47 27.83 -14.54
C GLU A 50 -5.50 26.84 -15.70
N ASP A 51 -4.34 26.36 -16.14
CA ASP A 51 -4.21 25.45 -17.29
C ASP A 51 -4.21 23.96 -16.88
N ILE A 52 -4.21 23.67 -15.58
CA ILE A 52 -4.23 22.29 -15.06
C ILE A 52 -5.66 21.78 -15.08
N ARG A 53 -6.08 21.21 -16.22
CA ARG A 53 -7.45 20.66 -16.37
C ARG A 53 -7.77 19.56 -15.36
N ARG A 54 -6.78 18.72 -15.02
CA ARG A 54 -6.94 17.60 -14.08
C ARG A 54 -7.29 18.02 -12.65
N ILE A 55 -7.09 19.29 -12.29
CA ILE A 55 -7.47 19.77 -10.95
C ILE A 55 -8.98 19.66 -10.72
N ASP A 56 -9.78 19.73 -11.79
CA ASP A 56 -11.24 19.60 -11.72
C ASP A 56 -11.67 18.17 -11.39
N ASN A 57 -10.76 17.18 -11.47
CA ASN A 57 -11.01 15.78 -11.15
C ASN A 57 -10.79 15.45 -9.66
N LEU A 58 -10.26 16.39 -8.88
CA LEU A 58 -9.90 16.18 -7.49
C LEU A 58 -11.01 16.64 -6.56
N ASP A 59 -11.01 16.08 -5.35
CA ASP A 59 -11.82 16.62 -4.26
C ASP A 59 -11.39 18.08 -3.98
N ARG A 60 -12.37 18.98 -3.89
CA ARG A 60 -12.16 20.42 -3.66
C ARG A 60 -11.54 20.71 -2.29
N ASP A 61 -11.65 19.78 -1.36
CA ASP A 61 -11.10 19.92 -0.02
C ASP A 61 -9.71 19.25 0.09
N GLN A 62 -9.31 18.45 -0.90
CA GLN A 62 -8.01 17.77 -0.93
C GLN A 62 -7.19 18.17 -2.17
N PRO A 63 -6.36 19.23 -2.07
CA PRO A 63 -5.58 19.66 -3.22
C PRO A 63 -4.51 18.62 -3.56
N GLY A 64 -4.43 18.25 -4.85
CA GLY A 64 -3.44 17.29 -5.35
C GLY A 64 -2.25 17.93 -6.05
N PHE A 65 -2.40 19.12 -6.66
CA PHE A 65 -1.34 19.82 -7.40
C PHE A 65 -0.73 20.94 -6.57
N TRP A 66 0.58 21.17 -6.71
CA TRP A 66 1.27 22.29 -6.05
C TRP A 66 2.39 22.89 -6.89
N ALA A 67 2.67 24.16 -6.65
CA ALA A 67 3.93 24.79 -7.01
C ALA A 67 4.91 24.61 -5.86
N ALA A 68 6.18 24.33 -6.17
CA ALA A 68 7.22 24.10 -5.17
C ALA A 68 8.34 25.12 -5.27
N LEU A 69 8.92 25.46 -4.12
CA LEU A 69 10.21 26.12 -3.97
C LEU A 69 11.03 25.30 -2.98
N GLY A 70 12.09 24.66 -3.43
CA GLY A 70 12.83 23.68 -2.63
C GLY A 70 14.34 23.73 -2.79
N THR A 71 15.02 23.06 -1.86
CA THR A 71 16.49 23.01 -1.79
C THR A 71 17.11 21.95 -2.70
N PHE A 72 16.30 21.19 -3.43
CA PHE A 72 16.75 20.08 -4.27
C PHE A 72 17.74 20.53 -5.35
N GLY A 73 18.88 19.84 -5.42
CA GLY A 73 19.92 20.11 -6.42
C GLY A 73 20.69 21.42 -6.21
N VAL A 74 20.54 22.07 -5.06
CA VAL A 74 21.25 23.30 -4.70
C VAL A 74 22.17 23.05 -3.51
N ASP A 75 23.45 23.43 -3.64
CA ASP A 75 24.42 23.36 -2.56
C ASP A 75 24.38 24.65 -1.72
N PHE A 76 23.96 24.53 -0.47
CA PHE A 76 23.89 25.63 0.48
C PHE A 76 25.06 25.67 1.48
N GLN A 77 26.24 25.17 1.08
CA GLN A 77 27.53 25.35 1.79
C GLN A 77 27.45 25.14 3.32
N GLY A 78 26.92 23.99 3.74
CA GLY A 78 26.88 23.58 5.15
C GLY A 78 25.59 23.92 5.90
N LEU A 79 24.55 24.48 5.24
CA LEU A 79 23.20 24.58 5.82
C LEU A 79 22.43 23.26 5.76
N LEU A 80 22.78 22.36 4.84
CA LEU A 80 22.21 21.01 4.69
C LEU A 80 23.32 19.95 4.69
N PRO A 81 23.07 18.73 5.19
CA PRO A 81 21.85 18.33 5.92
C PRO A 81 21.76 19.02 7.30
N VAL A 82 20.54 19.32 7.76
CA VAL A 82 20.31 19.88 9.10
C VAL A 82 20.39 18.75 10.12
N ASP A 83 21.25 18.90 11.14
CA ASP A 83 21.21 18.07 12.35
C ASP A 83 20.01 18.46 13.21
N THR A 84 18.97 17.63 13.19
CA THR A 84 17.71 17.89 13.90
C THR A 84 17.81 17.62 15.39
N LEU A 85 18.85 16.95 15.87
CA LEU A 85 19.11 16.83 17.31
C LEU A 85 19.58 18.16 17.89
N ARG A 86 20.35 18.92 17.10
CA ARG A 86 20.78 20.28 17.46
C ARG A 86 19.73 21.35 17.13
N TYR A 87 19.03 21.20 16.01
CA TYR A 87 18.06 22.17 15.51
C TYR A 87 16.66 21.55 15.27
N PRO A 88 15.96 21.10 16.34
CA PRO A 88 14.70 20.36 16.21
C PRO A 88 13.49 21.22 15.87
N VAL A 89 13.58 22.54 15.93
CA VAL A 89 12.43 23.44 15.64
C VAL A 89 12.63 24.13 14.29
N LEU A 90 11.64 23.98 13.42
CA LEU A 90 11.54 24.69 12.14
C LEU A 90 10.58 25.87 12.27
N GLU A 91 11.07 27.07 11.98
CA GLU A 91 10.29 28.29 11.87
C GLU A 91 10.17 28.70 10.40
N VAL A 92 8.94 28.95 9.93
CA VAL A 92 8.67 29.49 8.59
C VAL A 92 7.93 30.80 8.72
N THR A 93 8.53 31.89 8.24
CA THR A 93 7.92 33.22 8.22
C THR A 93 7.33 33.49 6.83
N TYR A 94 6.00 33.67 6.76
CA TYR A 94 5.25 33.75 5.50
C TYR A 94 4.01 34.65 5.59
N ARG A 95 3.44 34.97 4.42
CA ARG A 95 2.09 35.53 4.26
C ARG A 95 1.45 35.08 2.94
N CYS A 96 0.17 34.75 2.96
CA CYS A 96 -0.65 34.47 1.79
C CYS A 96 -1.01 35.77 1.07
N THR A 97 -0.60 35.92 -0.18
CA THR A 97 -0.90 37.12 -0.99
C THR A 97 -2.13 36.95 -1.87
N SER A 98 -2.60 35.71 -2.08
CA SER A 98 -3.89 35.40 -2.69
C SER A 98 -4.84 34.73 -1.69
N SER A 99 -6.15 34.75 -1.97
CA SER A 99 -7.19 34.32 -1.03
C SER A 99 -7.40 32.81 -0.93
N ARG A 100 -6.88 32.01 -1.87
CA ARG A 100 -7.02 30.54 -1.87
C ARG A 100 -5.68 29.83 -1.78
N ALA A 101 -4.62 30.55 -1.40
CA ALA A 101 -3.31 29.96 -1.17
C ALA A 101 -3.38 28.95 -0.01
N LEU A 102 -2.93 27.73 -0.26
CA LEU A 102 -2.81 26.67 0.74
C LEU A 102 -1.31 26.32 0.89
N PRO A 103 -0.56 27.08 1.70
CA PRO A 103 0.87 26.84 1.89
C PRO A 103 1.13 25.60 2.76
N ARG A 104 2.21 24.90 2.46
CA ARG A 104 2.75 23.81 3.27
C ARG A 104 4.28 23.89 3.30
N VAL A 105 4.87 23.34 4.34
CA VAL A 105 6.31 23.07 4.40
C VAL A 105 6.53 21.57 4.52
N LYS A 106 7.49 21.07 3.75
CA LYS A 106 7.85 19.66 3.69
C LYS A 106 9.34 19.51 3.95
N CYS A 107 9.69 18.60 4.85
CA CYS A 107 11.08 18.25 5.13
C CYS A 107 11.32 16.79 4.76
N TYR A 108 12.42 16.56 4.06
CA TYR A 108 12.84 15.26 3.55
C TYR A 108 14.04 14.78 4.34
N TYR A 109 14.04 13.50 4.68
CA TYR A 109 15.11 12.85 5.42
C TYR A 109 15.38 11.45 4.84
N PRO A 110 16.49 10.79 5.18
CA PRO A 110 16.78 9.46 4.68
C PRO A 110 15.66 8.47 5.04
N GLY A 111 14.93 8.00 4.03
CA GLY A 111 13.83 7.04 4.19
C GLY A 111 12.43 7.65 4.32
N GLY A 112 12.26 8.97 4.28
CA GLY A 112 10.90 9.52 4.36
C GLY A 112 10.79 11.04 4.29
N GLU A 113 9.64 11.50 4.74
CA GLU A 113 9.25 12.91 4.70
C GLU A 113 8.28 13.23 5.83
N MET A 114 8.24 14.50 6.21
CA MET A 114 7.22 15.11 7.05
C MET A 114 6.62 16.30 6.32
N SER A 115 5.32 16.54 6.49
CA SER A 115 4.61 17.64 5.86
C SER A 115 3.76 18.35 6.91
N HIS A 116 3.90 19.67 6.97
CA HIS A 116 3.13 20.51 7.87
C HIS A 116 2.32 21.53 7.07
N ARG A 117 1.02 21.60 7.35
CA ARG A 117 0.16 22.66 6.81
C ARG A 117 0.52 23.98 7.48
N LEU A 118 0.62 25.03 6.67
CA LEU A 118 0.75 26.39 7.16
C LEU A 118 -0.64 27.04 7.08
N ASP A 119 -1.09 27.65 8.17
CA ASP A 119 -2.40 28.30 8.23
C ASP A 119 -2.51 29.44 7.24
N PHE A 120 -3.73 29.75 6.80
CA PHE A 120 -3.95 30.92 5.97
C PHE A 120 -3.71 32.21 6.78
N ALA A 121 -2.71 33.01 6.39
CA ALA A 121 -2.37 34.26 7.08
C ALA A 121 -2.13 35.40 6.08
N ARG A 122 -2.87 36.51 6.17
CA ARG A 122 -2.64 37.70 5.32
C ARG A 122 -1.50 38.59 5.81
N GLU A 123 -1.27 38.57 7.11
CA GLU A 123 -0.18 39.29 7.77
C GLU A 123 1.04 38.38 7.89
N TRP A 124 2.23 38.98 8.00
CA TRP A 124 3.45 38.23 8.25
C TRP A 124 3.34 37.46 9.54
N THR A 125 3.40 36.14 9.42
CA THR A 125 3.26 35.20 10.53
C THR A 125 4.44 34.25 10.51
N THR A 126 4.91 33.83 11.68
CA THR A 126 5.90 32.77 11.81
C THR A 126 5.22 31.54 12.40
N ALA A 127 5.10 30.48 11.62
CA ALA A 127 4.72 29.17 12.12
C ALA A 127 5.97 28.47 12.67
N ALA A 128 5.83 27.74 13.77
CA ALA A 128 6.88 26.92 14.36
C ALA A 128 6.38 25.48 14.46
N VAL A 129 7.19 24.53 13.99
CA VAL A 129 6.89 23.10 14.02
C VAL A 129 8.07 22.30 14.55
N LEU A 130 7.78 21.20 15.23
CA LEU A 130 8.80 20.28 15.75
C LEU A 130 9.13 19.26 14.65
N VAL A 131 10.37 19.30 14.14
CA VAL A 131 10.82 18.40 13.07
C VAL A 131 11.49 17.14 13.59
N SER A 132 11.66 16.98 14.91
CA SER A 132 12.22 15.77 15.50
C SER A 132 11.47 15.36 16.75
N HIS A 133 10.93 14.14 16.73
CA HIS A 133 10.23 13.50 17.84
C HIS A 133 11.10 12.39 18.41
N GLY A 134 11.53 12.55 19.67
CA GLY A 134 12.38 11.56 20.32
C GLY A 134 13.71 11.29 19.61
N GLY A 135 14.22 12.26 18.85
CA GLY A 135 15.44 12.15 18.06
C GLY A 135 15.26 11.58 16.65
N PHE A 136 14.02 11.44 16.18
CA PHE A 136 13.71 11.02 14.81
C PHE A 136 12.91 12.09 14.02
N PRO A 137 13.24 12.34 12.75
CA PRO A 137 14.49 11.94 12.10
C PRO A 137 15.70 12.61 12.77
N ALA A 138 16.90 12.07 12.55
CA ALA A 138 18.17 12.62 13.06
C ALA A 138 18.77 13.70 12.13
N SER A 139 18.28 13.79 10.90
CA SER A 139 18.68 14.84 9.96
C SER A 139 17.58 15.16 8.97
N VAL A 140 17.65 16.35 8.37
CA VAL A 140 16.83 16.78 7.23
C VAL A 140 17.76 17.11 6.07
N ASP A 141 17.61 16.39 4.96
CA ASP A 141 18.43 16.53 3.76
C ASP A 141 17.94 17.64 2.84
N ASN A 142 16.62 17.82 2.76
CA ASN A 142 16.00 18.82 1.89
C ASN A 142 14.73 19.41 2.51
N VAL A 143 14.40 20.62 2.07
CA VAL A 143 13.19 21.35 2.46
C VAL A 143 12.48 21.87 1.22
N ALA A 144 11.16 21.77 1.20
CA ALA A 144 10.32 22.36 0.16
C ALA A 144 9.20 23.19 0.79
N LEU A 145 9.00 24.38 0.24
CA LEU A 145 7.85 25.25 0.47
C LEU A 145 6.87 25.01 -0.67
N GLN A 146 5.71 24.45 -0.35
CA GLN A 146 4.70 24.06 -1.33
C GLN A 146 3.53 25.04 -1.27
N LEU A 147 3.01 25.41 -2.43
CA LEU A 147 1.80 26.19 -2.58
C LEU A 147 0.78 25.35 -3.35
N PHE A 148 -0.27 24.93 -2.67
CA PHE A 148 -1.37 24.20 -3.29
C PHE A 148 -2.48 25.15 -3.75
N ALA A 149 -3.22 24.71 -4.76
CA ALA A 149 -4.53 25.24 -5.12
C ALA A 149 -5.54 24.09 -5.19
N ASN A 150 -6.80 24.41 -4.91
CA ASN A 150 -7.91 23.46 -4.97
C ASN A 150 -8.86 23.70 -6.17
N CYS A 151 -8.50 24.63 -7.04
CA CYS A 151 -9.26 24.98 -8.22
C CYS A 151 -8.34 25.70 -9.22
N ARG A 152 -8.86 25.92 -10.43
CA ARG A 152 -8.14 26.61 -11.52
C ARG A 152 -8.00 28.10 -11.21
N SER A 153 -6.88 28.49 -10.63
CA SER A 153 -6.55 29.88 -10.29
C SER A 153 -5.03 30.12 -10.25
N THR A 154 -4.59 31.37 -10.29
CA THR A 154 -3.24 31.76 -9.89
C THR A 154 -3.25 32.01 -8.39
N GLU A 155 -2.44 31.28 -7.65
CA GLU A 155 -2.24 31.49 -6.22
C GLU A 155 -0.82 31.98 -5.92
N SER A 156 -0.64 32.62 -4.77
CA SER A 156 0.64 33.17 -4.37
C SER A 156 0.81 33.26 -2.85
N VAL A 157 2.03 33.00 -2.41
CA VAL A 157 2.49 33.11 -1.03
C VAL A 157 3.89 33.75 -1.03
N GLU A 158 4.17 34.59 -0.04
CA GLU A 158 5.46 35.23 0.16
C GLU A 158 6.13 34.66 1.42
N PHE A 159 7.39 34.26 1.29
CA PHE A 159 8.22 33.71 2.37
C PHE A 159 9.42 34.63 2.61
N SER A 160 9.66 35.03 3.84
CA SER A 160 10.81 35.90 4.17
C SER A 160 11.96 35.12 4.80
N ARG A 161 11.67 34.02 5.50
CA ARG A 161 12.67 33.27 6.24
C ARG A 161 12.23 31.83 6.52
N VAL A 162 13.17 30.90 6.40
CA VAL A 162 13.09 29.54 6.95
C VAL A 162 14.24 29.36 7.92
N ARG A 163 13.96 28.94 9.16
CA ARG A 163 14.97 28.86 10.22
C ARG A 163 14.84 27.56 11.00
N PHE A 164 15.91 26.78 11.06
CA PHE A 164 16.05 25.65 11.98
C PHE A 164 16.78 26.15 13.22
N ARG A 165 16.22 25.93 14.40
CA ARG A 165 16.80 26.44 15.65
C ARG A 165 16.80 25.42 16.76
N ALA A 166 17.69 25.64 17.73
CA ALA A 166 17.62 24.98 19.02
C ALA A 166 16.29 25.32 19.72
N MET A 167 15.85 24.42 20.59
CA MET A 167 14.77 24.73 21.52
C MET A 167 15.22 25.79 22.53
N THR A 168 14.26 26.56 23.04
CA THR A 168 14.44 27.29 24.29
C THR A 168 14.50 26.32 25.46
N GLY A 169 15.14 26.68 26.58
CA GLY A 169 15.14 25.82 27.77
C GLY A 169 13.73 25.47 28.29
N THR A 170 12.74 26.34 28.06
CA THR A 170 11.33 26.04 28.37
C THR A 170 10.76 24.98 27.43
N GLU A 171 10.98 25.10 26.12
CA GLU A 171 10.56 24.09 25.14
C GLU A 171 11.23 22.75 25.42
N GLU A 172 12.54 22.71 25.71
CA GLU A 172 13.26 21.48 26.07
C GLU A 172 12.64 20.79 27.28
N THR A 173 12.33 21.57 28.33
CA THR A 173 11.73 21.03 29.55
C THR A 173 10.33 20.48 29.29
N VAL A 174 9.51 21.21 28.54
CA VAL A 174 8.13 20.81 28.24
C VAL A 174 8.10 19.59 27.31
N CYS A 175 8.83 19.64 26.18
CA CYS A 175 8.90 18.54 25.22
C CYS A 175 9.55 17.30 25.84
N GLY A 176 10.64 17.46 26.60
CA GLY A 176 11.32 16.36 27.29
C GLY A 176 10.41 15.68 28.32
N GLY A 177 9.78 16.46 29.20
CA GLY A 177 8.86 15.94 30.21
C GLY A 177 7.63 15.25 29.61
N ALA A 178 7.03 15.85 28.56
CA ALA A 178 5.93 15.24 27.83
C ALA A 178 6.35 13.90 27.20
N TRP A 179 7.49 13.86 26.52
CA TRP A 179 7.98 12.66 25.84
C TRP A 179 8.31 11.51 26.80
N GLU A 180 8.87 11.80 27.98
CA GLU A 180 9.10 10.79 29.03
C GLU A 180 7.79 10.24 29.59
N ALA A 181 6.83 11.12 29.93
CA ALA A 181 5.52 10.72 30.43
C ALA A 181 4.77 9.84 29.41
N MET A 182 4.85 10.20 28.14
CA MET A 182 4.26 9.45 27.04
C MET A 182 4.88 8.05 26.88
N ARG A 183 6.22 7.95 26.87
CA ARG A 183 6.89 6.64 26.82
C ARG A 183 6.56 5.77 28.03
N ALA A 184 6.37 6.37 29.20
CA ALA A 184 5.92 5.65 30.38
C ALA A 184 4.50 5.09 30.21
N GLU A 185 3.56 5.86 29.64
CA GLU A 185 2.21 5.40 29.37
C GLU A 185 2.16 4.29 28.32
N ALA A 186 2.90 4.44 27.21
CA ALA A 186 3.01 3.43 26.18
C ALA A 186 3.44 2.07 26.77
N ARG A 187 4.46 2.07 27.63
CA ARG A 187 4.94 0.86 28.33
C ARG A 187 3.94 0.28 29.33
N ALA A 188 3.05 1.10 29.88
CA ALA A 188 2.06 0.68 30.86
C ALA A 188 0.82 0.05 30.22
N MET A 189 0.55 0.31 28.94
CA MET A 189 -0.61 -0.27 28.27
C MET A 189 -0.41 -1.75 27.92
N PRO A 190 -1.44 -2.59 28.12
CA PRO A 190 -1.36 -3.99 27.72
C PRO A 190 -1.08 -4.11 26.22
N PRO A 191 -0.19 -5.02 25.81
CA PRO A 191 0.00 -5.29 24.39
C PRO A 191 -1.30 -5.85 23.82
N SER A 192 -1.71 -5.32 22.68
CA SER A 192 -2.60 -6.03 21.77
C SER A 192 -1.78 -6.44 20.56
N GLY A 193 -2.05 -7.63 20.05
CA GLY A 193 -1.29 -8.20 18.94
C GLY A 193 -2.17 -8.46 17.75
N THR A 194 -1.59 -8.33 16.56
CA THR A 194 -2.10 -9.05 15.40
C THR A 194 -2.11 -10.56 15.69
N PRO A 195 -3.02 -11.34 15.10
CA PRO A 195 -3.02 -12.80 15.26
C PRO A 195 -1.64 -13.39 14.97
N GLU A 196 -1.22 -14.35 15.79
CA GLU A 196 0.10 -14.97 15.67
C GLU A 196 0.28 -15.60 14.28
N GLY A 197 1.43 -15.32 13.64
CA GLY A 197 1.76 -15.84 12.32
C GLY A 197 0.87 -15.33 11.18
N PHE A 198 0.08 -14.27 11.38
CA PHE A 198 -0.71 -13.63 10.33
C PHE A 198 0.00 -12.36 9.80
N LEU A 199 0.42 -12.41 8.54
CA LEU A 199 0.92 -11.25 7.80
C LEU A 199 -0.20 -10.78 6.84
N PRO A 200 -0.76 -9.58 7.01
CA PRO A 200 -1.76 -9.06 6.08
C PRO A 200 -1.11 -8.77 4.73
N PHE A 201 -1.56 -9.48 3.70
CA PHE A 201 -1.43 -9.09 2.29
C PHE A 201 -2.79 -8.57 1.87
N GLY A 202 -2.97 -7.27 2.08
CA GLY A 202 -4.26 -6.61 1.98
C GLY A 202 -4.42 -5.72 0.76
N VAL A 203 -5.67 -5.37 0.51
CA VAL A 203 -6.06 -4.33 -0.44
C VAL A 203 -6.99 -3.32 0.24
N PHE A 204 -6.96 -2.08 -0.22
CA PHE A 204 -7.92 -1.07 0.23
C PHE A 204 -9.20 -1.10 -0.59
N MET A 205 -10.33 -1.01 0.08
CA MET A 205 -11.66 -0.85 -0.49
C MET A 205 -12.42 0.23 0.28
N ASN A 206 -13.22 1.00 -0.43
CA ASN A 206 -14.11 1.99 0.19
C ASN A 206 -15.56 1.47 0.23
N ALA A 207 -16.21 1.54 1.40
CA ALA A 207 -17.58 1.09 1.62
C ALA A 207 -18.62 1.89 0.81
N SER A 208 -18.44 3.21 0.74
CA SER A 208 -19.26 4.14 -0.03
C SER A 208 -19.19 3.82 -1.53
N SER A 209 -17.97 3.63 -2.06
CA SER A 209 -17.77 3.21 -3.45
C SER A 209 -18.35 1.83 -3.70
N ALA A 210 -18.19 0.86 -2.79
CA ALA A 210 -18.77 -0.48 -2.96
C ALA A 210 -20.30 -0.43 -3.14
N GLY A 211 -20.99 0.39 -2.33
CA GLY A 211 -22.43 0.62 -2.47
C GLY A 211 -22.79 1.24 -3.83
N ARG A 212 -22.11 2.33 -4.22
CA ARG A 212 -22.34 2.97 -5.52
C ARG A 212 -22.07 2.03 -6.70
N LEU A 213 -21.01 1.24 -6.64
CA LEU A 213 -20.64 0.30 -7.71
C LEU A 213 -21.61 -0.88 -7.78
N ALA A 214 -22.16 -1.34 -6.65
CA ALA A 214 -23.24 -2.33 -6.64
C ALA A 214 -24.49 -1.80 -7.35
N ASP A 215 -24.92 -0.57 -7.03
CA ASP A 215 -26.03 0.10 -7.70
C ASP A 215 -25.73 0.33 -9.19
N LEU A 216 -24.50 0.72 -9.51
CA LEU A 216 -24.05 0.97 -10.87
C LEU A 216 -24.12 -0.31 -11.72
N MET A 217 -23.79 -1.46 -11.13
CA MET A 217 -23.85 -2.78 -11.76
C MET A 217 -25.21 -3.46 -11.64
N ASP A 218 -26.19 -2.83 -11.00
CA ASP A 218 -27.55 -3.35 -10.80
C ASP A 218 -27.54 -4.73 -10.11
N ILE A 219 -26.77 -4.84 -9.02
CA ILE A 219 -26.66 -6.04 -8.18
C ILE A 219 -26.84 -5.68 -6.70
N SER A 220 -27.14 -6.69 -5.88
CA SER A 220 -27.21 -6.48 -4.44
C SER A 220 -25.84 -6.15 -3.85
N PHE A 221 -25.82 -5.40 -2.75
CA PHE A 221 -24.62 -5.14 -1.96
C PHE A 221 -23.91 -6.44 -1.55
N TYR A 222 -24.67 -7.46 -1.16
CA TYR A 222 -24.15 -8.78 -0.83
C TYR A 222 -23.46 -9.46 -2.03
N ASP A 223 -24.07 -9.43 -3.22
CA ASP A 223 -23.48 -10.01 -4.43
C ASP A 223 -22.20 -9.28 -4.83
N TYR A 224 -22.12 -7.96 -4.64
CA TYR A 224 -20.90 -7.19 -4.88
C TYR A 224 -19.75 -7.68 -4.01
N TRP A 225 -19.95 -7.72 -2.69
CA TRP A 225 -18.91 -8.17 -1.76
C TRP A 225 -18.56 -9.63 -1.94
N ARG A 226 -19.52 -10.47 -2.32
CA ARG A 226 -19.24 -11.88 -2.64
C ARG A 226 -18.32 -11.98 -3.85
N LEU A 227 -18.58 -11.23 -4.91
CA LEU A 227 -17.72 -11.20 -6.08
C LEU A 227 -16.32 -10.65 -5.75
N ALA A 228 -16.24 -9.61 -4.92
CA ALA A 228 -14.97 -9.01 -4.52
C ALA A 228 -14.14 -9.94 -3.63
N PHE A 229 -14.72 -10.51 -2.58
CA PHE A 229 -14.01 -11.43 -1.68
C PHE A 229 -13.62 -12.74 -2.36
N GLU A 230 -14.46 -13.26 -3.27
CA GLU A 230 -14.07 -14.40 -4.11
C GLU A 230 -12.83 -14.07 -4.96
N ASP A 231 -12.78 -12.88 -5.54
CA ASP A 231 -11.65 -12.43 -6.37
C ASP A 231 -10.37 -12.19 -5.54
N ILE A 232 -10.50 -11.53 -4.39
CA ILE A 232 -9.40 -11.30 -3.42
C ILE A 232 -8.81 -12.63 -2.94
N ALA A 233 -9.67 -13.59 -2.55
CA ALA A 233 -9.24 -14.92 -2.14
C ALA A 233 -8.56 -15.70 -3.28
N ARG A 234 -9.10 -15.60 -4.51
CA ARG A 234 -8.46 -16.21 -5.70
C ARG A 234 -7.09 -15.63 -6.00
N HIS A 235 -6.85 -14.36 -5.68
CA HIS A 235 -5.55 -13.72 -5.78
C HIS A 235 -4.73 -13.82 -4.48
N HIS A 236 -5.07 -14.76 -3.59
CA HIS A 236 -4.32 -15.07 -2.36
C HIS A 236 -4.18 -13.94 -1.34
N HIS A 237 -4.82 -12.79 -1.57
CA HIS A 237 -4.87 -11.73 -0.59
C HIS A 237 -5.76 -12.18 0.56
N ASN A 238 -5.39 -11.81 1.78
CA ASN A 238 -5.99 -12.34 3.00
C ASN A 238 -6.57 -11.23 3.89
N CYS A 239 -6.53 -9.98 3.44
CA CYS A 239 -6.97 -8.84 4.22
C CYS A 239 -7.62 -7.74 3.35
N VAL A 240 -8.58 -7.02 3.92
CA VAL A 240 -9.18 -5.82 3.33
C VAL A 240 -9.12 -4.68 4.33
N ALA A 241 -8.50 -3.57 3.95
CA ALA A 241 -8.65 -2.30 4.65
C ALA A 241 -9.89 -1.60 4.11
N LEU A 242 -10.91 -1.41 4.96
CA LEU A 242 -12.22 -0.90 4.56
C LEU A 242 -12.38 0.56 4.99
N GLU A 243 -12.22 1.48 4.06
CA GLU A 243 -12.50 2.90 4.26
C GLU A 243 -14.02 3.15 4.38
N ASP A 244 -14.40 4.21 5.08
CA ASP A 244 -15.79 4.58 5.35
C ASP A 244 -16.63 3.48 6.01
N ALA A 245 -16.02 2.61 6.82
CA ALA A 245 -16.68 1.41 7.32
C ALA A 245 -17.96 1.69 8.14
N ALA A 246 -18.04 2.85 8.79
CA ALA A 246 -19.23 3.26 9.54
C ALA A 246 -20.49 3.43 8.66
N LEU A 247 -20.34 3.70 7.36
CA LEU A 247 -21.48 3.89 6.45
C LEU A 247 -22.30 2.63 6.22
N LEU A 248 -21.72 1.44 6.47
CA LEU A 248 -22.44 0.17 6.37
C LEU A 248 -23.51 0.03 7.46
N GLY A 249 -23.29 0.66 8.62
CA GLY A 249 -24.04 0.35 9.83
C GLY A 249 -23.76 -1.07 10.37
N PRO A 250 -24.20 -1.38 11.60
CA PRO A 250 -23.89 -2.67 12.23
C PRO A 250 -24.48 -3.89 11.49
N ALA A 251 -25.68 -3.78 10.91
CA ALA A 251 -26.32 -4.91 10.24
C ALA A 251 -25.58 -5.36 8.97
N GLN A 252 -25.25 -4.44 8.07
CA GLN A 252 -24.48 -4.77 6.87
C GLN A 252 -23.02 -5.12 7.23
N GLY A 253 -22.46 -4.50 8.27
CA GLY A 253 -21.15 -4.88 8.81
C GLY A 253 -21.12 -6.34 9.27
N GLN A 254 -22.17 -6.83 9.92
CA GLN A 254 -22.29 -8.23 10.32
C GLN A 254 -22.36 -9.17 9.10
N GLU A 255 -23.17 -8.83 8.09
CA GLU A 255 -23.25 -9.60 6.85
C GLU A 255 -21.91 -9.65 6.10
N LEU A 256 -21.20 -8.53 6.05
CA LEU A 256 -19.88 -8.42 5.45
C LEU A 256 -18.87 -9.30 6.18
N LEU A 257 -18.80 -9.22 7.52
CA LEU A 257 -17.85 -10.02 8.31
C LEU A 257 -18.17 -11.52 8.24
N ALA A 258 -19.45 -11.90 8.23
CA ALA A 258 -19.85 -13.29 8.00
C ALA A 258 -19.41 -13.77 6.61
N LEU A 259 -19.50 -12.92 5.58
CA LEU A 259 -19.01 -13.25 4.25
C LEU A 259 -17.48 -13.34 4.21
N ALA A 260 -16.78 -12.41 4.86
CA ALA A 260 -15.31 -12.41 4.97
C ALA A 260 -14.80 -13.72 5.60
N ASP A 261 -15.50 -14.21 6.63
CA ASP A 261 -15.22 -15.49 7.29
C ASP A 261 -15.27 -16.67 6.31
N THR A 262 -16.28 -16.72 5.43
CA THR A 262 -16.40 -17.79 4.41
C THR A 262 -15.23 -17.85 3.44
N PHE A 263 -14.56 -16.71 3.20
CA PHE A 263 -13.37 -16.62 2.34
C PHE A 263 -12.06 -16.59 3.14
N ASN A 264 -12.12 -16.66 4.47
CA ASN A 264 -10.99 -16.51 5.39
C ASN A 264 -10.19 -15.23 5.10
N ILE A 265 -10.91 -14.12 4.96
CA ILE A 265 -10.38 -12.77 4.76
C ILE A 265 -10.56 -12.01 6.06
N LYS A 266 -9.50 -11.34 6.52
CA LYS A 266 -9.61 -10.42 7.65
C LYS A 266 -9.96 -9.00 7.16
N VAL A 267 -10.67 -8.23 7.96
CA VAL A 267 -11.06 -6.85 7.64
C VAL A 267 -10.43 -5.91 8.67
N VAL A 268 -9.92 -4.77 8.20
CA VAL A 268 -9.53 -3.63 9.02
C VAL A 268 -10.53 -2.50 8.75
N PRO A 269 -11.59 -2.36 9.55
CA PRO A 269 -12.52 -1.24 9.41
C PRO A 269 -11.82 0.07 9.76
N LEU A 270 -11.80 0.99 8.79
CA LEU A 270 -11.27 2.33 8.93
C LEU A 270 -12.42 3.32 9.00
N PHE A 271 -12.43 4.14 10.05
CA PHE A 271 -13.49 5.08 10.34
C PHE A 271 -13.05 6.53 10.06
N GLU A 272 -13.90 7.30 9.39
CA GLU A 272 -13.74 8.75 9.23
C GLU A 272 -14.31 9.50 10.45
N TRP A 273 -13.89 9.11 11.65
CA TRP A 273 -14.31 9.78 12.89
C TRP A 273 -13.33 10.92 13.21
N PRO A 274 -13.81 12.18 13.30
CA PRO A 274 -12.97 13.29 13.72
C PRO A 274 -12.35 13.05 15.10
N LEU A 275 -11.06 13.36 15.24
CA LEU A 275 -10.35 13.30 16.51
C LEU A 275 -10.63 14.52 17.39
N GLU A 276 -11.32 15.54 16.88
CA GLU A 276 -11.78 16.69 17.63
C GLU A 276 -13.17 16.47 18.26
N ASP A 277 -13.85 15.36 17.94
CA ASP A 277 -15.08 14.95 18.61
C ASP A 277 -14.83 14.68 20.12
N ASP A 278 -15.87 14.70 20.94
CA ASP A 278 -15.70 14.41 22.37
C ASP A 278 -15.54 12.91 22.66
N GLU A 279 -14.91 12.59 23.80
CA GLU A 279 -14.66 11.21 24.22
C GLU A 279 -15.97 10.39 24.36
N ALA A 280 -17.06 11.03 24.76
CA ALA A 280 -18.36 10.38 24.91
C ALA A 280 -18.92 9.90 23.56
N LEU A 281 -18.71 10.67 22.50
CA LEU A 281 -19.10 10.34 21.16
C LEU A 281 -18.27 9.18 20.59
N TRP A 282 -16.95 9.17 20.80
CA TRP A 282 -16.11 8.02 20.43
C TRP A 282 -16.54 6.75 21.14
N ARG A 283 -16.79 6.82 22.45
CA ARG A 283 -17.26 5.66 23.23
C ARG A 283 -18.59 5.15 22.72
N ARG A 284 -19.53 6.04 22.39
CA ARG A 284 -20.81 5.67 21.80
C ARG A 284 -20.61 4.99 20.45
N ARG A 285 -19.78 5.55 19.56
CA ARG A 285 -19.50 4.97 18.25
C ARG A 285 -18.77 3.63 18.37
N ALA A 286 -17.77 3.50 19.25
CA ALA A 286 -17.08 2.24 19.50
C ALA A 286 -18.04 1.17 20.06
N ALA A 287 -18.97 1.53 20.94
CA ALA A 287 -20.01 0.62 21.42
C ALA A 287 -20.99 0.17 20.32
N GLU A 288 -21.21 1.00 19.30
CA GLU A 288 -22.10 0.70 18.18
C GLU A 288 -21.41 -0.09 17.06
N TYR A 289 -20.16 0.25 16.71
CA TYR A 289 -19.48 -0.26 15.52
C TYR A 289 -18.37 -1.27 15.82
N ALA A 290 -17.78 -1.28 17.02
CA ALA A 290 -16.67 -2.16 17.38
C ALA A 290 -17.10 -3.26 18.37
N ALA A 291 -17.77 -2.88 19.46
CA ALA A 291 -18.17 -3.82 20.52
C ALA A 291 -18.98 -5.04 20.04
N PRO A 292 -19.93 -4.92 19.08
CA PRO A 292 -20.67 -6.08 18.57
C PRO A 292 -19.80 -7.13 17.86
N PHE A 293 -18.59 -6.74 17.45
CA PHE A 293 -17.67 -7.58 16.67
C PHE A 293 -16.36 -7.87 17.38
N ALA A 294 -16.26 -7.59 18.69
CA ALA A 294 -15.05 -7.82 19.48
C ALA A 294 -14.64 -9.31 19.55
N ASP A 295 -15.59 -10.23 19.34
CA ASP A 295 -15.34 -11.68 19.24
C ASP A 295 -15.17 -12.17 17.78
N SER A 296 -15.30 -11.29 16.78
CA SER A 296 -15.20 -11.70 15.38
C SER A 296 -13.75 -12.03 15.03
N GLU A 297 -13.49 -13.28 14.62
CA GLU A 297 -12.18 -13.64 14.08
C GLU A 297 -11.88 -12.91 12.77
N SER A 298 -12.90 -12.45 12.03
CA SER A 298 -12.71 -11.75 10.76
C SER A 298 -12.23 -10.31 10.92
N VAL A 299 -12.24 -9.72 12.12
CA VAL A 299 -11.64 -8.40 12.35
C VAL A 299 -10.14 -8.57 12.60
N LEU A 300 -9.30 -7.81 11.89
CA LEU A 300 -7.86 -7.77 12.14
C LEU A 300 -7.49 -6.64 13.10
N ALA A 301 -8.05 -5.46 12.89
CA ALA A 301 -7.75 -4.23 13.63
C ALA A 301 -8.87 -3.21 13.41
N TRP A 302 -8.98 -2.24 14.30
CA TRP A 302 -9.79 -1.03 14.15
C TRP A 302 -8.90 0.15 13.80
N GLY A 303 -9.37 1.08 12.98
CA GLY A 303 -8.56 2.26 12.71
C GLY A 303 -9.33 3.49 12.26
N LEU A 304 -8.58 4.58 12.13
CA LEU A 304 -9.04 5.79 11.43
C LEU A 304 -8.60 5.73 9.97
N GLY A 305 -9.39 6.32 9.07
CA GLY A 305 -9.07 6.36 7.64
C GLY A 305 -7.84 7.19 7.28
N ALA A 306 -7.51 8.17 8.12
CA ALA A 306 -6.31 8.98 7.99
C ALA A 306 -5.49 9.00 9.29
N GLY A 307 -4.16 9.04 9.15
CA GLY A 307 -3.25 9.25 10.27
C GLY A 307 -3.46 10.63 10.92
N PRO A 308 -3.45 10.72 12.26
CA PRO A 308 -3.59 11.98 12.99
C PRO A 308 -2.48 12.99 12.65
N MET A 309 -2.82 14.27 12.79
CA MET A 309 -1.86 15.37 12.80
C MET A 309 -1.12 15.41 14.15
N GLU A 310 0.12 15.92 14.14
CA GLU A 310 0.99 15.92 15.32
C GLU A 310 0.36 16.56 16.57
N ASN A 311 -0.41 17.63 16.41
CA ASN A 311 -1.13 18.31 17.47
C ASN A 311 -2.32 17.50 18.05
N GLU A 312 -2.68 16.38 17.44
CA GLU A 312 -3.79 15.50 17.84
C GLU A 312 -3.32 14.30 18.66
N LEU A 313 -2.04 14.24 19.04
CA LEU A 313 -1.46 13.10 19.73
C LEU A 313 -2.15 12.74 21.06
N ASP A 314 -2.57 13.73 21.84
CA ASP A 314 -3.35 13.50 23.06
C ASP A 314 -4.77 13.02 22.77
N LEU A 315 -5.37 13.48 21.66
CA LEU A 315 -6.69 13.05 21.20
C LEU A 315 -6.62 11.60 20.71
N TRP A 316 -5.58 11.24 19.96
CA TRP A 316 -5.31 9.86 19.52
C TRP A 316 -5.22 8.90 20.71
N ARG A 317 -4.48 9.27 21.76
CA ARG A 317 -4.36 8.45 22.99
C ARG A 317 -5.70 8.23 23.67
N GLN A 318 -6.51 9.27 23.77
CA GLN A 318 -7.86 9.18 24.35
C GLN A 318 -8.80 8.34 23.48
N PHE A 319 -8.79 8.56 22.16
CA PHE A 319 -9.54 7.77 21.19
C PHE A 319 -9.19 6.29 21.28
N ARG A 320 -7.89 5.95 21.22
CA ARG A 320 -7.43 4.56 21.33
C ARG A 320 -7.89 3.92 22.63
N LYS A 321 -7.81 4.64 23.76
CA LYS A 321 -8.32 4.17 25.05
C LYS A 321 -9.83 3.90 24.99
N ALA A 322 -10.62 4.81 24.42
CA ALA A 322 -12.06 4.65 24.29
C ALA A 322 -12.43 3.40 23.46
N VAL A 323 -11.73 3.15 22.34
CA VAL A 323 -11.93 1.94 21.53
C VAL A 323 -11.53 0.68 22.30
N ARG A 324 -10.38 0.71 23.00
CA ARG A 324 -9.85 -0.40 23.81
C ARG A 324 -10.76 -0.85 24.94
N GLU A 325 -11.52 0.07 25.50
CA GLU A 325 -12.51 -0.25 26.54
C GLU A 325 -13.72 -1.01 25.99
N CYS A 326 -14.03 -0.86 24.69
CA CYS A 326 -15.06 -1.62 23.99
C CYS A 326 -14.53 -2.93 23.39
N ASP A 327 -13.28 -2.93 22.91
CA ASP A 327 -12.61 -4.09 22.35
C ASP A 327 -11.13 -4.11 22.76
N SER A 328 -10.80 -5.00 23.68
CA SER A 328 -9.43 -5.17 24.18
C SER A 328 -8.59 -6.09 23.32
N ARG A 329 -9.16 -6.84 22.36
CA ARG A 329 -8.48 -7.88 21.59
C ARG A 329 -7.82 -7.34 20.33
N HIS A 330 -8.55 -6.57 19.53
CA HIS A 330 -8.06 -6.16 18.20
C HIS A 330 -7.16 -4.92 18.29
N PRO A 331 -6.04 -4.85 17.55
CA PRO A 331 -5.19 -3.66 17.38
C PRO A 331 -5.96 -2.39 17.01
N VAL A 332 -5.46 -1.22 17.42
CA VAL A 332 -5.91 0.10 16.96
C VAL A 332 -4.78 0.77 16.16
N THR A 333 -5.09 1.24 14.95
CA THR A 333 -4.10 1.76 13.99
C THR A 333 -4.66 2.89 13.11
N ALA A 334 -3.82 3.54 12.32
CA ALA A 334 -4.21 4.48 11.26
C ALA A 334 -3.09 4.58 10.20
N PRO A 335 -3.41 4.65 8.89
CA PRO A 335 -2.41 4.79 7.84
C PRO A 335 -1.93 6.25 7.72
N PHE A 336 -0.63 6.50 7.90
CA PHE A 336 -0.04 7.83 7.72
C PHE A 336 0.34 8.09 6.27
N ARG A 337 -0.15 9.20 5.70
CA ARG A 337 0.28 9.67 4.39
C ARG A 337 1.77 10.05 4.35
N HIS A 338 2.25 10.67 5.42
CA HIS A 338 3.65 11.08 5.57
C HIS A 338 4.24 10.40 6.81
N PRO A 339 5.29 9.57 6.66
CA PRO A 339 5.74 8.72 7.76
C PRO A 339 6.54 9.49 8.84
N GLY A 340 6.92 10.74 8.61
CA GLY A 340 7.71 11.53 9.58
C GLY A 340 7.00 11.79 10.91
N SER A 341 5.67 11.95 10.90
CA SER A 341 4.91 12.08 12.15
C SER A 341 4.79 10.75 12.90
N LEU A 342 5.00 9.60 12.24
CA LEU A 342 4.87 8.27 12.84
C LEU A 342 5.77 8.11 14.08
N ALA A 343 6.91 8.81 14.16
CA ALA A 343 7.75 8.79 15.37
C ALA A 343 7.01 9.23 16.63
N ALA A 344 6.11 10.22 16.54
CA ALA A 344 5.31 10.67 17.66
C ALA A 344 4.22 9.65 18.06
N PHE A 345 3.70 8.88 17.09
CA PHE A 345 2.53 8.03 17.27
C PHE A 345 2.83 6.55 17.44
N ALA A 346 3.91 6.02 16.84
CA ALA A 346 4.24 4.60 16.83
C ALA A 346 4.30 3.97 18.23
N PRO A 347 4.85 4.63 19.27
CA PRO A 347 4.82 4.10 20.63
C PRO A 347 3.39 3.94 21.20
N HIS A 348 2.41 4.62 20.61
CA HIS A 348 1.00 4.66 21.02
C HIS A 348 0.07 3.95 20.04
N MET A 349 0.63 3.18 19.11
CA MET A 349 -0.11 2.40 18.11
C MET A 349 0.14 0.92 18.32
N ASP A 350 -0.90 0.11 18.13
CA ASP A 350 -0.75 -1.35 18.21
C ASP A 350 -0.11 -1.92 16.93
N ALA A 351 -0.34 -1.25 15.81
CA ALA A 351 0.37 -1.45 14.57
C ALA A 351 0.68 -0.09 13.94
N ALA A 352 1.96 0.17 13.68
CA ALA A 352 2.39 1.37 12.99
C ALA A 352 2.14 1.18 11.48
N TRP A 353 1.67 2.22 10.78
CA TRP A 353 1.29 2.08 9.37
C TRP A 353 1.55 3.36 8.58
N PHE A 354 2.24 3.27 7.44
CA PHE A 354 2.40 4.40 6.54
C PHE A 354 2.17 4.06 5.06
N ASN A 355 1.90 5.07 4.26
CA ASN A 355 1.74 5.01 2.81
C ASN A 355 3.04 5.39 2.10
N HIS A 356 3.46 4.61 1.12
CA HIS A 356 4.63 4.88 0.28
C HIS A 356 4.22 5.17 -1.16
N PHE A 357 3.61 6.34 -1.42
CA PHE A 357 3.06 6.69 -2.74
C PHE A 357 4.08 7.44 -3.60
N LYS A 358 5.16 6.76 -3.98
CA LYS A 358 6.24 7.32 -4.80
C LYS A 358 6.27 6.69 -6.20
N SER A 359 6.61 7.47 -7.21
CA SER A 359 6.79 7.02 -8.60
C SER A 359 8.27 6.81 -8.95
N ASP A 360 8.53 5.88 -9.88
CA ASP A 360 9.84 5.60 -10.48
C ASP A 360 11.00 5.29 -9.51
N THR A 361 10.70 5.03 -8.24
CA THR A 361 11.71 4.79 -7.20
C THR A 361 11.36 3.61 -6.29
N PRO A 362 11.00 2.43 -6.86
CA PRO A 362 10.47 1.29 -6.10
C PRO A 362 11.42 0.77 -5.00
N TRP A 363 12.73 0.96 -5.13
CA TRP A 363 13.72 0.55 -4.10
C TRP A 363 13.70 1.42 -2.84
N LYS A 364 13.19 2.67 -2.90
CA LYS A 364 13.19 3.59 -1.75
C LYS A 364 12.32 3.09 -0.59
N ILE A 365 11.33 2.25 -0.85
CA ILE A 365 10.48 1.67 0.20
C ILE A 365 11.29 0.85 1.22
N GLY A 366 12.37 0.18 0.81
CA GLY A 366 13.24 -0.55 1.72
C GLY A 366 13.93 0.38 2.72
N GLY A 367 14.41 1.53 2.24
CA GLY A 367 14.95 2.60 3.10
C GLY A 367 13.89 3.18 4.05
N ALA A 368 12.65 3.35 3.56
CA ALA A 368 11.55 3.79 4.40
C ALA A 368 11.22 2.79 5.52
N VAL A 369 11.15 1.50 5.22
CA VAL A 369 10.92 0.48 6.25
C VAL A 369 12.04 0.46 7.29
N ARG A 370 13.32 0.50 6.86
CA ARG A 370 14.46 0.55 7.79
C ARG A 370 14.46 1.76 8.71
N ALA A 371 14.06 2.93 8.19
CA ALA A 371 14.00 4.15 8.98
C ALA A 371 12.91 4.09 10.07
N HIS A 372 11.76 3.47 9.78
CA HIS A 372 10.60 3.53 10.66
C HIS A 372 10.38 2.29 11.52
N LEU A 373 10.93 1.12 11.15
CA LEU A 373 10.79 -0.12 11.94
C LEU A 373 11.32 0.03 13.38
N PRO A 374 12.45 0.70 13.65
CA PRO A 374 12.91 0.90 15.03
C PRO A 374 11.93 1.72 15.90
N LEU A 375 11.09 2.56 15.29
CA LEU A 375 10.14 3.42 16.00
C LEU A 375 8.99 2.63 16.64
N THR A 376 8.73 1.40 16.16
CA THR A 376 7.62 0.57 16.66
C THR A 376 7.94 -0.10 18.00
N GLY A 377 9.19 -0.03 18.47
CA GLY A 377 9.60 -0.68 19.71
C GLY A 377 9.45 -2.21 19.69
N GLY A 378 9.49 -2.82 18.49
CA GLY A 378 9.26 -4.25 18.29
C GLY A 378 7.82 -4.62 17.86
N GLY A 379 6.91 -3.64 17.81
CA GLY A 379 5.57 -3.82 17.25
C GLY A 379 5.56 -3.97 15.72
N PRO A 380 4.44 -4.39 15.12
CA PRO A 380 4.32 -4.54 13.68
C PRO A 380 4.34 -3.18 12.97
N LEU A 381 5.06 -3.14 11.84
CA LEU A 381 5.03 -2.05 10.87
C LEU A 381 4.33 -2.53 9.60
N TRP A 382 3.30 -1.81 9.18
CA TRP A 382 2.56 -2.03 7.94
C TRP A 382 2.89 -0.94 6.93
N VAL A 383 2.87 -1.29 5.65
CA VAL A 383 3.10 -0.35 4.55
C VAL A 383 2.05 -0.48 3.47
N THR A 384 1.65 0.65 2.89
CA THR A 384 0.80 0.70 1.71
C THR A 384 1.60 1.10 0.48
N ALA A 385 1.46 0.34 -0.61
CA ALA A 385 2.00 0.69 -1.92
C ALA A 385 0.90 1.16 -2.89
N PRO A 386 1.23 2.02 -3.86
CA PRO A 386 0.28 2.57 -4.80
C PRO A 386 0.04 1.62 -5.98
N ALA A 387 -1.15 1.05 -6.01
CA ALA A 387 -1.74 0.26 -7.10
C ALA A 387 -2.97 0.99 -7.70
N PHE A 388 -2.86 2.32 -7.84
CA PHE A 388 -3.88 3.21 -8.37
C PHE A 388 -3.23 4.38 -9.12
N VAL A 389 -4.04 5.08 -9.90
CA VAL A 389 -3.72 6.42 -10.42
C VAL A 389 -4.83 7.34 -9.96
N SER A 390 -4.49 8.38 -9.20
CA SER A 390 -5.50 9.37 -8.79
C SER A 390 -5.92 10.25 -9.97
N GLY A 391 -6.98 11.04 -9.80
CA GLY A 391 -7.45 12.01 -10.79
C GLY A 391 -6.43 13.09 -11.15
N SER A 392 -5.37 13.26 -10.34
CA SER A 392 -4.23 14.13 -10.67
C SER A 392 -3.30 13.53 -11.73
N GLY A 393 -3.32 12.20 -11.87
CA GLY A 393 -2.33 11.42 -12.61
C GLY A 393 -1.17 10.89 -11.76
N GLY A 394 -1.09 11.28 -10.49
CA GLY A 394 -0.08 10.85 -9.53
C GLY A 394 -0.68 9.99 -8.41
N PRO A 395 0.08 9.02 -7.86
CA PRO A 395 1.30 8.49 -8.43
C PRO A 395 1.04 7.83 -9.80
N GLU A 396 2.08 7.69 -10.62
CA GLU A 396 2.00 6.92 -11.85
C GLU A 396 1.65 5.44 -11.57
N TRP A 397 1.01 4.79 -12.54
CA TRP A 397 0.69 3.37 -12.44
C TRP A 397 1.97 2.54 -12.39
N ASN A 398 2.20 1.85 -11.27
CA ASN A 398 3.35 0.97 -11.15
C ASN A 398 3.24 -0.21 -12.10
N SER A 399 4.33 -0.45 -12.84
CA SER A 399 4.49 -1.69 -13.58
C SER A 399 4.55 -2.90 -12.65
N CYS A 400 4.19 -4.07 -13.17
CA CYS A 400 4.28 -5.34 -12.44
C CYS A 400 5.65 -5.56 -11.78
N PRO A 401 6.80 -5.33 -12.46
CA PRO A 401 8.12 -5.43 -11.82
C PRO A 401 8.38 -4.41 -10.70
N GLN A 402 7.96 -3.15 -10.86
CA GLN A 402 8.14 -2.13 -9.82
C GLN A 402 7.38 -2.51 -8.55
N MET A 403 6.14 -2.98 -8.69
CA MET A 403 5.33 -3.45 -7.56
C MET A 403 5.93 -4.69 -6.89
N ARG A 404 6.42 -5.64 -7.69
CA ARG A 404 7.14 -6.82 -7.19
C ARG A 404 8.39 -6.42 -6.40
N LEU A 405 9.16 -5.47 -6.91
CA LEU A 405 10.35 -4.95 -6.24
C LEU A 405 9.98 -4.28 -4.91
N MET A 406 8.97 -3.41 -4.89
CA MET A 406 8.53 -2.75 -3.66
C MET A 406 8.11 -3.77 -2.58
N LEU A 407 7.36 -4.80 -2.97
CA LEU A 407 6.93 -5.87 -2.07
C LEU A 407 8.11 -6.65 -1.48
N ASN A 408 9.07 -7.05 -2.32
CA ASN A 408 10.27 -7.76 -1.87
C ASN A 408 11.16 -6.88 -0.97
N GLN A 409 11.36 -5.61 -1.33
CA GLN A 409 12.10 -4.65 -0.52
C GLN A 409 11.45 -4.43 0.83
N ALA A 410 10.12 -4.30 0.89
CA ALA A 410 9.43 -4.13 2.18
C ALA A 410 9.58 -5.37 3.08
N LEU A 411 9.36 -6.58 2.55
CA LEU A 411 9.49 -7.83 3.30
C LEU A 411 10.94 -8.10 3.77
N ALA A 412 11.91 -7.91 2.89
CA ALA A 412 13.33 -8.12 3.21
C ALA A 412 13.85 -7.16 4.29
N ASN A 413 13.22 -5.99 4.43
CA ASN A 413 13.53 -5.00 5.47
C ASN A 413 12.64 -5.13 6.72
N GLY A 414 11.86 -6.20 6.84
CA GLY A 414 11.17 -6.57 8.09
C GLY A 414 9.75 -6.03 8.24
N VAL A 415 9.11 -5.59 7.15
CA VAL A 415 7.69 -5.22 7.24
C VAL A 415 6.84 -6.41 7.72
N ARG A 416 5.76 -6.10 8.44
CA ARG A 416 4.84 -7.08 9.05
C ARG A 416 3.42 -6.96 8.52
N GLY A 417 3.25 -6.22 7.42
CA GLY A 417 1.98 -6.03 6.72
C GLY A 417 2.17 -5.26 5.43
N TRP A 418 1.50 -5.71 4.38
CA TRP A 418 1.57 -5.13 3.05
C TRP A 418 0.16 -4.86 2.54
N PHE A 419 -0.09 -3.62 2.10
CA PHE A 419 -1.36 -3.24 1.50
C PHE A 419 -1.15 -2.62 0.13
N ALA A 420 -2.06 -2.89 -0.80
CA ALA A 420 -2.15 -2.21 -2.09
C ALA A 420 -3.37 -1.29 -2.13
N MET A 421 -3.15 0.00 -2.41
CA MET A 421 -4.21 1.00 -2.61
C MET A 421 -4.38 1.26 -4.09
N SER A 422 -5.53 1.06 -4.75
CA SER A 422 -6.82 0.57 -4.25
C SER A 422 -7.30 -0.63 -5.08
N TYR A 423 -8.18 -1.45 -4.49
CA TYR A 423 -8.80 -2.59 -5.16
C TYR A 423 -9.77 -2.16 -6.26
N HIS A 424 -10.65 -1.20 -5.96
CA HIS A 424 -11.65 -0.64 -6.87
C HIS A 424 -11.62 0.88 -6.83
N ASN A 425 -12.33 1.52 -7.76
CA ASN A 425 -12.58 2.95 -7.73
C ASN A 425 -13.92 3.30 -8.36
N ASP A 426 -14.51 4.42 -7.95
CA ASP A 426 -15.55 5.06 -8.75
C ASP A 426 -14.95 5.56 -10.08
N PRO A 427 -15.63 5.39 -11.23
CA PRO A 427 -15.11 5.85 -12.49
C PRO A 427 -14.97 7.37 -12.54
N ILE A 428 -13.84 7.89 -13.02
CA ILE A 428 -13.56 9.33 -13.06
C ILE A 428 -14.55 10.13 -13.93
N TRP A 429 -15.17 9.47 -14.91
CA TRP A 429 -16.16 10.07 -15.82
C TRP A 429 -17.60 10.12 -15.24
N VAL A 430 -17.78 9.66 -13.99
CA VAL A 430 -18.98 9.84 -13.13
C VAL A 430 -18.58 10.32 -11.74
N ASP A 431 -17.85 11.43 -11.69
CA ASP A 431 -17.45 12.12 -10.46
C ASP A 431 -16.49 11.34 -9.53
N GLY A 432 -15.90 10.23 -10.00
CA GLY A 432 -14.84 9.54 -9.28
C GLY A 432 -13.52 10.31 -9.27
N HIS A 433 -12.61 9.93 -8.36
CA HIS A 433 -11.31 10.59 -8.16
C HIS A 433 -10.09 9.72 -8.49
N CYS A 434 -10.29 8.56 -9.12
CA CYS A 434 -9.20 7.70 -9.59
C CYS A 434 -9.39 7.36 -11.07
N GLU A 435 -8.30 7.46 -11.83
CA GLU A 435 -8.26 7.06 -13.24
C GLU A 435 -8.14 5.55 -13.40
N ARG A 436 -7.47 4.88 -12.44
CA ARG A 436 -7.18 3.45 -12.47
C ARG A 436 -7.03 2.89 -11.06
N SER A 437 -7.39 1.62 -10.89
CA SER A 437 -7.19 0.80 -9.68
C SER A 437 -6.91 -0.65 -10.08
N LEU A 438 -6.72 -1.56 -9.12
CA LEU A 438 -6.45 -2.98 -9.40
C LEU A 438 -7.54 -3.67 -10.22
N THR A 439 -8.81 -3.32 -10.01
CA THR A 439 -9.94 -3.97 -10.70
C THR A 439 -10.83 -3.02 -11.49
N GLY A 440 -10.58 -1.71 -11.39
CA GLY A 440 -11.44 -0.68 -11.94
C GLY A 440 -12.81 -0.65 -11.26
N PRO A 441 -13.80 0.05 -11.85
CA PRO A 441 -15.15 0.16 -11.29
C PRO A 441 -16.03 -1.09 -11.47
N PHE A 442 -15.63 -2.04 -12.34
CA PHE A 442 -16.49 -3.15 -12.75
C PHE A 442 -15.95 -4.53 -12.34
N LEU A 443 -15.08 -4.58 -11.32
CA LEU A 443 -14.46 -5.80 -10.80
C LEU A 443 -13.78 -6.63 -11.91
N THR A 444 -13.09 -5.95 -12.81
CA THR A 444 -12.36 -6.57 -13.93
C THR A 444 -10.91 -6.87 -13.53
N PHE A 445 -10.18 -7.64 -14.32
CA PHE A 445 -8.78 -7.95 -13.98
C PHE A 445 -7.84 -6.88 -14.56
N SER A 446 -6.77 -6.56 -13.82
CA SER A 446 -5.61 -5.85 -14.37
C SER A 446 -4.38 -6.75 -14.38
N ASP A 447 -3.38 -6.37 -15.17
CA ASP A 447 -2.05 -6.98 -15.20
C ASP A 447 -1.39 -6.94 -13.82
N LEU A 448 -1.48 -5.80 -13.13
CA LEU A 448 -0.92 -5.61 -11.80
C LEU A 448 -1.60 -6.49 -10.76
N TRP A 449 -2.92 -6.66 -10.84
CA TRP A 449 -3.66 -7.52 -9.94
C TRP A 449 -3.29 -9.00 -10.09
N ALA A 450 -3.16 -9.46 -11.34
CA ALA A 450 -2.69 -10.81 -11.64
C ALA A 450 -1.24 -11.03 -11.17
N GLU A 451 -0.35 -10.04 -11.36
CA GLU A 451 1.02 -10.10 -10.83
C GLU A 451 1.03 -10.21 -9.31
N LEU A 452 0.32 -9.33 -8.61
CA LEU A 452 0.26 -9.34 -7.15
C LEU A 452 -0.26 -10.68 -6.63
N GLY A 453 -1.33 -11.22 -7.23
CA GLY A 453 -1.85 -12.53 -6.83
C GLY A 453 -0.81 -13.64 -6.96
N ASN A 454 -0.07 -13.68 -8.08
CA ASN A 454 1.01 -14.64 -8.30
C ASN A 454 2.21 -14.46 -7.34
N ARG A 455 2.40 -13.28 -6.75
CA ARG A 455 3.46 -13.03 -5.75
C ARG A 455 2.99 -13.38 -4.36
N VAL A 456 1.81 -12.90 -3.97
CA VAL A 456 1.20 -13.12 -2.67
C VAL A 456 0.93 -14.61 -2.43
N GLU A 457 0.58 -15.39 -3.45
CA GLU A 457 0.50 -16.86 -3.35
C GLU A 457 1.71 -17.47 -2.65
N ARG A 458 2.91 -17.09 -3.11
CA ARG A 458 4.17 -17.67 -2.64
C ARG A 458 4.61 -17.05 -1.33
N LEU A 459 4.44 -15.74 -1.19
CA LEU A 459 4.87 -15.01 0.00
C LEU A 459 3.98 -15.32 1.21
N SER A 460 2.68 -15.54 1.00
CA SER A 460 1.74 -15.88 2.08
C SER A 460 2.06 -17.21 2.75
N VAL A 461 2.51 -18.22 1.99
CA VAL A 461 2.91 -19.52 2.57
C VAL A 461 4.25 -19.45 3.31
N MET A 462 5.12 -18.50 2.94
CA MET A 462 6.40 -18.21 3.62
C MET A 462 6.24 -17.20 4.76
N ALA A 463 5.08 -16.56 4.92
CA ALA A 463 4.87 -15.50 5.90
C ALA A 463 5.20 -15.91 7.34
N PRO A 464 4.86 -17.12 7.84
CA PRO A 464 5.22 -17.51 9.21
C PRO A 464 6.74 -17.46 9.46
N LEU A 465 7.55 -17.81 8.46
CA LEU A 465 9.00 -17.77 8.53
C LEU A 465 9.51 -16.33 8.62
N LEU A 466 8.98 -15.44 7.76
CA LEU A 466 9.32 -14.01 7.77
C LEU A 466 8.88 -13.31 9.06
N MET A 467 7.73 -13.69 9.61
CA MET A 467 7.23 -13.14 10.88
C MET A 467 8.08 -13.57 12.09
N SER A 468 8.78 -14.70 11.98
CA SER A 468 9.62 -15.27 13.04
C SER A 468 11.08 -14.82 12.99
N ALA A 469 11.44 -13.91 12.08
CA ALA A 469 12.80 -13.40 11.92
C ALA A 469 12.84 -11.87 11.82
N ALA A 470 13.81 -11.22 12.45
CA ALA A 470 14.00 -9.76 12.41
C ALA A 470 15.20 -9.37 11.52
N PRO A 471 15.18 -8.21 10.83
CA PRO A 471 16.34 -7.74 10.08
C PRO A 471 17.60 -7.62 10.93
N VAL A 472 18.73 -8.08 10.40
CA VAL A 472 20.05 -7.91 11.02
C VAL A 472 20.51 -6.47 10.83
N THR A 473 20.90 -5.79 11.92
CA THR A 473 21.35 -4.39 11.92
C THR A 473 22.87 -4.22 11.98
N GLY A 474 23.60 -5.33 12.18
CA GLY A 474 25.06 -5.37 12.23
C GLY A 474 25.68 -6.06 11.02
N ASP A 475 26.85 -6.68 11.25
CA ASP A 475 27.53 -7.45 10.22
C ASP A 475 26.70 -8.64 9.76
N ALA A 476 26.84 -8.99 8.48
CA ALA A 476 26.20 -10.18 7.93
C ALA A 476 26.63 -11.42 8.74
N PRO A 477 25.70 -12.33 9.09
CA PRO A 477 26.02 -13.52 9.87
C PRO A 477 26.97 -14.44 9.11
N PHE A 478 26.90 -14.42 7.77
CA PHE A 478 27.70 -15.24 6.87
C PHE A 478 28.23 -14.40 5.71
N ASP A 479 29.47 -14.68 5.31
CA ASP A 479 30.08 -14.06 4.14
C ASP A 479 29.53 -14.71 2.86
N VAL A 480 28.84 -13.91 2.04
CA VAL A 480 28.25 -14.35 0.77
C VAL A 480 28.89 -13.53 -0.34
N VAL A 481 29.57 -14.22 -1.25
CA VAL A 481 30.19 -13.56 -2.40
C VAL A 481 29.16 -13.52 -3.51
N LEU A 482 28.78 -12.30 -3.90
CA LEU A 482 27.83 -12.04 -4.97
C LEU A 482 28.51 -11.26 -6.09
N SER A 483 28.42 -11.78 -7.32
CA SER A 483 28.78 -11.02 -8.52
C SER A 483 27.57 -10.92 -9.44
N ALA A 484 27.25 -9.71 -9.87
CA ALA A 484 26.18 -9.42 -10.80
C ALA A 484 26.70 -8.51 -11.92
N ASN A 485 26.28 -8.77 -13.15
CA ASN A 485 26.68 -7.97 -14.30
C ASN A 485 25.58 -6.99 -14.68
N ARG A 486 25.91 -5.69 -14.72
CA ARG A 486 24.98 -4.65 -15.15
C ARG A 486 24.68 -4.79 -16.64
N ASN A 487 23.39 -4.87 -16.96
CA ASN A 487 22.94 -4.74 -18.34
C ASN A 487 23.07 -3.27 -18.78
N SER A 488 23.59 -3.03 -19.99
CA SER A 488 23.69 -1.69 -20.59
C SER A 488 22.36 -0.91 -20.69
N ARG A 489 21.22 -1.60 -20.59
CA ARG A 489 19.87 -1.03 -20.61
C ARG A 489 19.23 -0.87 -19.22
N SER A 490 19.95 -1.21 -18.16
CA SER A 490 19.48 -1.04 -16.79
C SER A 490 19.22 0.43 -16.50
N ALA A 491 18.02 0.77 -16.01
CA ALA A 491 17.67 2.11 -15.56
C ALA A 491 17.95 2.33 -14.06
N VAL A 492 18.48 1.31 -13.37
CA VAL A 492 18.83 1.40 -11.95
C VAL A 492 19.96 2.43 -11.79
N PRO A 493 19.85 3.40 -10.86
CA PRO A 493 20.93 4.34 -10.58
C PRO A 493 22.26 3.65 -10.26
N GLU A 494 23.39 4.32 -10.51
CA GLU A 494 24.72 3.72 -10.31
C GLU A 494 25.01 3.44 -8.83
N GLU A 495 24.49 4.29 -7.95
CA GLU A 495 24.58 4.20 -6.50
C GLU A 495 23.71 3.09 -5.89
N VAL A 496 22.74 2.56 -6.65
CA VAL A 496 21.89 1.44 -6.22
C VAL A 496 22.51 0.14 -6.75
N PRO A 497 22.84 -0.82 -5.87
CA PRO A 497 23.34 -2.12 -6.33
C PRO A 497 22.25 -2.84 -7.13
N LEU A 498 22.64 -3.62 -8.13
CA LEU A 498 21.68 -4.40 -8.94
C LEU A 498 20.93 -5.45 -8.11
N VAL A 499 21.58 -5.97 -7.08
CA VAL A 499 21.03 -6.96 -6.17
C VAL A 499 21.43 -6.59 -4.77
N ASP A 500 20.43 -6.44 -3.90
CA ASP A 500 20.65 -6.34 -2.46
C ASP A 500 20.63 -7.73 -1.83
N VAL A 501 21.46 -7.91 -0.81
CA VAL A 501 21.46 -9.10 0.07
C VAL A 501 21.03 -8.66 1.46
N PHE A 502 19.83 -9.05 1.87
CA PHE A 502 19.31 -8.75 3.19
C PHE A 502 19.40 -9.97 4.09
N TRP A 503 19.79 -9.74 5.34
CA TRP A 503 19.82 -10.79 6.36
C TRP A 503 18.72 -10.55 7.39
N MET A 504 18.05 -11.63 7.77
CA MET A 504 17.15 -11.66 8.92
C MET A 504 17.54 -12.81 9.84
N GLU A 505 17.31 -12.65 11.13
CA GLU A 505 17.64 -13.61 12.18
C GLU A 505 16.39 -14.03 12.92
N GLY A 506 16.15 -15.34 12.96
CA GLY A 506 15.17 -15.97 13.84
C GLY A 506 15.84 -16.54 15.10
N ALA A 507 15.09 -17.27 15.91
CA ALA A 507 15.59 -17.79 17.18
C ALA A 507 16.75 -18.80 17.03
N ASP A 508 16.71 -19.63 15.98
CA ASP A 508 17.64 -20.73 15.72
C ASP A 508 17.95 -20.92 14.22
N PHE A 509 17.65 -19.90 13.40
CA PHE A 509 17.90 -19.88 11.96
C PHE A 509 18.18 -18.46 11.47
N HIS A 510 18.74 -18.36 10.26
CA HIS A 510 18.92 -17.11 9.55
C HIS A 510 18.26 -17.18 8.17
N LEU A 511 17.85 -16.02 7.67
CA LEU A 511 17.31 -15.86 6.31
C LEU A 511 18.23 -14.95 5.50
N CYS A 512 18.53 -15.37 4.28
CA CYS A 512 19.20 -14.55 3.28
C CYS A 512 18.20 -14.23 2.16
N TYR A 513 17.83 -12.97 2.02
CA TYR A 513 16.90 -12.51 1.00
C TYR A 513 17.64 -11.72 -0.07
N LEU A 514 17.79 -12.31 -1.25
CA LEU A 514 18.32 -11.65 -2.44
C LEU A 514 17.20 -10.90 -3.14
N VAL A 515 17.38 -9.62 -3.47
CA VAL A 515 16.39 -8.82 -4.19
C VAL A 515 17.03 -8.11 -5.36
N SER A 516 16.52 -8.38 -6.58
CA SER A 516 16.95 -7.66 -7.79
C SER A 516 16.31 -6.28 -7.82
N ASN A 517 17.13 -5.23 -7.78
CA ASN A 517 16.70 -3.83 -7.83
C ASN A 517 16.40 -3.33 -9.23
N ASP A 518 16.63 -4.15 -10.27
CA ASP A 518 16.32 -3.78 -11.64
C ASP A 518 14.87 -4.11 -11.98
N PRO A 519 13.99 -3.11 -12.18
CA PRO A 519 12.61 -3.35 -12.58
C PRO A 519 12.45 -3.61 -14.09
N ASP A 520 13.49 -3.44 -14.90
CA ASP A 520 13.40 -3.50 -16.36
C ASP A 520 14.16 -4.68 -16.98
N GLN A 521 15.28 -5.09 -16.37
CA GLN A 521 16.18 -6.11 -16.90
C GLN A 521 16.30 -7.32 -15.97
N ALA A 522 16.46 -8.49 -16.58
CA ALA A 522 16.90 -9.66 -15.82
C ALA A 522 18.36 -9.46 -15.37
N VAL A 523 18.66 -9.92 -14.16
CA VAL A 523 19.98 -9.84 -13.55
C VAL A 523 20.55 -11.24 -13.37
N SER A 524 21.70 -11.46 -14.00
CA SER A 524 22.45 -12.71 -13.93
C SER A 524 23.46 -12.63 -12.79
N ILE A 525 23.40 -13.59 -11.87
CA ILE A 525 24.11 -13.56 -10.59
C ILE A 525 24.89 -14.86 -10.40
N ASN A 526 26.16 -14.76 -10.03
CA ASN A 526 26.89 -15.87 -9.45
C ASN A 526 26.98 -15.67 -7.94
N LEU A 527 26.46 -16.64 -7.21
CA LEU A 527 26.38 -16.66 -5.76
C LEU A 527 27.30 -17.77 -5.25
N GLU A 528 28.23 -17.41 -4.37
CA GLU A 528 29.07 -18.34 -3.64
C GLU A 528 28.77 -18.21 -2.14
N LEU A 529 28.25 -19.31 -1.58
CA LEU A 529 27.91 -19.45 -0.17
C LEU A 529 29.12 -19.99 0.62
N PRO A 530 29.20 -19.72 1.94
CA PRO A 530 30.32 -20.17 2.76
C PRO A 530 30.64 -21.66 2.65
N VAL A 531 31.93 -21.99 2.61
CA VAL A 531 32.41 -23.39 2.51
C VAL A 531 32.04 -24.23 3.74
N SER A 532 32.00 -23.59 4.91
CA SER A 532 31.59 -24.18 6.18
C SER A 532 30.68 -23.23 6.91
N LEU A 533 29.50 -23.70 7.27
CA LEU A 533 28.59 -23.00 8.17
C LEU A 533 28.81 -23.49 9.61
N PRO A 534 28.63 -22.62 10.61
CA PRO A 534 28.73 -23.03 12.01
C PRO A 534 27.70 -24.11 12.33
N ASP A 535 28.00 -24.92 13.36
CA ASP A 535 27.06 -25.85 13.98
C ASP A 535 26.36 -26.85 13.04
N GLY A 536 26.98 -27.18 11.90
CA GLY A 536 26.41 -28.11 10.91
C GLY A 536 25.15 -27.58 10.23
N MET A 537 24.99 -26.26 10.15
CA MET A 537 23.87 -25.66 9.40
C MET A 537 23.94 -25.99 7.90
N GLU A 538 22.77 -26.06 7.28
CA GLU A 538 22.57 -26.22 5.85
C GLU A 538 21.71 -25.06 5.32
N ILE A 539 21.80 -24.79 4.02
CA ILE A 539 21.04 -23.72 3.36
C ILE A 539 20.04 -24.34 2.40
N TYR A 540 18.78 -23.90 2.47
CA TYR A 540 17.69 -24.31 1.61
C TYR A 540 17.08 -23.13 0.88
N ASP A 541 16.60 -23.37 -0.34
CA ASP A 541 15.92 -22.37 -1.15
C ASP A 541 14.41 -22.45 -0.94
N VAL A 542 13.89 -21.61 -0.06
CA VAL A 542 12.48 -21.63 0.36
C VAL A 542 11.56 -21.16 -0.78
N THR A 543 12.04 -20.21 -1.58
CA THR A 543 11.31 -19.72 -2.76
C THR A 543 11.20 -20.82 -3.82
N ALA A 544 12.25 -21.61 -4.03
CA ALA A 544 12.21 -22.76 -4.92
C ALA A 544 11.33 -23.89 -4.37
N PHE A 545 11.36 -24.15 -3.06
CA PHE A 545 10.49 -25.14 -2.41
C PHE A 545 9.02 -24.81 -2.60
N ALA A 546 8.60 -23.57 -2.33
CA ALA A 546 7.21 -23.14 -2.52
C ALA A 546 6.69 -23.35 -3.96
N ARG A 547 7.59 -23.38 -4.96
CA ARG A 547 7.25 -23.63 -6.37
C ARG A 547 7.32 -25.10 -6.78
N THR A 548 8.40 -25.77 -6.40
CA THR A 548 8.76 -27.10 -6.94
C THR A 548 8.44 -28.24 -5.99
N ARG A 549 8.19 -27.92 -4.71
CA ARG A 549 7.95 -28.87 -3.60
C ARG A 549 9.14 -29.80 -3.33
N ALA A 550 10.30 -29.49 -3.89
CA ALA A 550 11.54 -30.21 -3.64
C ALA A 550 12.30 -29.55 -2.49
N TRP A 551 12.62 -30.33 -1.45
CA TRP A 551 13.39 -29.88 -0.30
C TRP A 551 14.79 -30.49 -0.36
N LEU A 552 15.73 -29.74 -0.92
CA LEU A 552 17.13 -30.14 -1.06
C LEU A 552 18.04 -28.99 -0.66
N PRO A 553 19.18 -29.26 0.00
CA PRO A 553 20.18 -28.23 0.26
C PRO A 553 20.67 -27.61 -1.05
N VAL A 554 20.95 -26.31 -1.02
CA VAL A 554 21.43 -25.59 -2.20
C VAL A 554 22.90 -25.90 -2.48
N ASP A 555 23.27 -25.89 -3.76
CA ASP A 555 24.68 -25.94 -4.16
C ASP A 555 25.43 -24.69 -3.65
N ARG A 556 26.67 -24.89 -3.21
CA ARG A 556 27.53 -23.82 -2.67
C ARG A 556 27.80 -22.70 -3.67
N VAL A 557 28.09 -23.10 -4.91
CA VAL A 557 28.28 -22.19 -6.02
C VAL A 557 27.10 -22.39 -6.94
N ARG A 558 26.33 -21.32 -7.15
CA ARG A 558 25.17 -21.39 -8.03
C ARG A 558 25.05 -20.14 -8.87
N HIS A 559 24.48 -20.38 -10.04
CA HIS A 559 24.10 -19.34 -10.97
C HIS A 559 22.59 -19.10 -10.86
N LEU A 560 22.19 -17.83 -10.76
CA LEU A 560 20.81 -17.40 -10.66
C LEU A 560 20.50 -16.38 -11.76
N GLU A 561 19.43 -16.64 -12.51
CA GLU A 561 18.82 -15.64 -13.37
C GLU A 561 17.60 -15.07 -12.65
N MET A 562 17.73 -13.82 -12.17
CA MET A 562 16.66 -13.13 -11.46
C MET A 562 15.88 -12.25 -12.45
N PHE A 563 14.58 -12.51 -12.57
CA PHE A 563 13.67 -11.66 -13.32
C PHE A 563 13.60 -10.24 -12.71
N PRO A 564 13.13 -9.24 -13.48
CA PRO A 564 13.03 -7.88 -12.97
C PRO A 564 12.24 -7.79 -11.67
N GLY A 565 12.78 -7.11 -10.65
CA GLY A 565 12.20 -6.96 -9.32
C GLY A 565 12.07 -8.25 -8.50
N GLN A 566 12.64 -9.39 -8.95
CA GLN A 566 12.49 -10.68 -8.28
C GLN A 566 13.17 -10.70 -6.91
N GLY A 567 12.59 -11.48 -6.00
CA GLY A 567 13.19 -11.83 -4.72
C GLY A 567 13.45 -13.35 -4.64
N GLN A 568 14.52 -13.74 -3.93
CA GLN A 568 14.87 -15.12 -3.62
C GLN A 568 15.19 -15.24 -2.13
N LEU A 569 14.43 -16.06 -1.41
CA LEU A 569 14.61 -16.30 0.03
C LEU A 569 15.29 -17.64 0.29
N LEU A 570 16.44 -17.59 0.97
CA LEU A 570 17.17 -18.75 1.45
C LEU A 570 17.06 -18.86 2.98
N LEU A 571 16.93 -20.08 3.48
CA LEU A 571 16.91 -20.42 4.91
C LEU A 571 18.20 -21.13 5.27
N ALA A 572 18.92 -20.62 6.26
CA ALA A 572 20.11 -21.24 6.85
C ALA A 572 19.80 -21.67 8.28
N GLY A 573 19.99 -22.95 8.61
CA GLY A 573 19.72 -23.49 9.94
C GLY A 573 20.18 -24.92 10.09
N ARG A 574 20.06 -25.49 11.30
CA ARG A 574 20.33 -26.93 11.49
C ARG A 574 19.28 -27.76 10.72
N PRO A 575 19.62 -28.94 10.19
CA PRO A 575 18.69 -29.73 9.37
C PRO A 575 17.30 -29.95 10.00
N GLY A 576 17.24 -30.24 11.30
CA GLY A 576 15.96 -30.41 12.00
C GLY A 576 15.10 -29.14 12.07
N VAL A 577 15.72 -27.96 12.21
CA VAL A 577 15.03 -26.66 12.20
C VAL A 577 14.52 -26.35 10.79
N CYS A 578 15.35 -26.62 9.78
CA CYS A 578 14.98 -26.47 8.38
C CYS A 578 13.80 -27.38 8.00
N ASP A 579 13.80 -28.63 8.47
CA ASP A 579 12.69 -29.57 8.26
C ASP A 579 11.39 -29.14 8.94
N GLU A 580 11.47 -28.55 10.14
CA GLU A 580 10.30 -27.98 10.82
C GLU A 580 9.67 -26.86 9.97
N TRP A 581 10.49 -25.93 9.48
CA TRP A 581 10.01 -24.84 8.62
C TRP A 581 9.46 -25.33 7.29
N ARG A 582 10.07 -26.35 6.69
CA ARG A 582 9.51 -27.04 5.51
C ARG A 582 8.09 -27.53 5.79
N ASP A 583 7.87 -28.17 6.93
CA ASP A 583 6.56 -28.73 7.30
C ASP A 583 5.53 -27.65 7.67
N VAL A 584 5.97 -26.52 8.25
CA VAL A 584 5.12 -25.33 8.43
C VAL A 584 4.67 -24.78 7.07
N ILE A 585 5.60 -24.58 6.14
CA ILE A 585 5.30 -24.03 4.82
C ILE A 585 4.43 -25.00 4.00
N ALA A 586 4.72 -26.31 4.05
CA ALA A 586 3.92 -27.33 3.39
C ALA A 586 2.45 -27.29 3.86
N ARG A 587 2.20 -27.19 5.17
CA ARG A 587 0.85 -27.04 5.72
C ARG A 587 0.17 -25.76 5.22
N ARG A 588 0.90 -24.64 5.16
CA ARG A 588 0.35 -23.38 4.61
C ARG A 588 0.00 -23.47 3.13
N ILE A 589 0.79 -24.18 2.33
CA ILE A 589 0.47 -24.44 0.92
C ILE A 589 -0.85 -25.23 0.83
N LEU A 590 -1.01 -26.30 1.64
CA LEU A 590 -2.25 -27.08 1.67
C LEU A 590 -3.47 -26.23 2.07
N ASP A 591 -3.34 -25.37 3.07
CA ASP A 591 -4.42 -24.48 3.51
C ASP A 591 -4.79 -23.45 2.43
N ALA A 592 -3.79 -22.90 1.74
CA ALA A 592 -4.01 -21.98 0.62
C ALA A 592 -4.68 -22.66 -0.57
N ASP A 593 -4.23 -23.87 -0.94
CA ASP A 593 -4.83 -24.69 -2.00
C ASP A 593 -6.28 -25.04 -1.66
N ARG A 594 -6.57 -25.46 -0.42
CA ARG A 594 -7.93 -25.77 0.04
C ARG A 594 -8.84 -24.56 -0.13
N ARG A 595 -8.40 -23.37 0.29
CA ARG A 595 -9.16 -22.11 0.16
C ARG A 595 -9.54 -21.82 -1.29
N GLN A 596 -8.59 -21.93 -2.22
CA GLN A 596 -8.87 -21.67 -3.64
C GLN A 596 -9.84 -22.69 -4.24
N VAL A 597 -9.63 -23.96 -3.92
CA VAL A 597 -10.39 -25.05 -4.51
C VAL A 597 -11.86 -25.04 -4.06
N LEU A 598 -12.18 -24.54 -2.87
CA LEU A 598 -13.57 -24.41 -2.42
C LEU A 598 -14.46 -23.64 -3.42
N VAL A 599 -13.93 -22.61 -4.09
CA VAL A 599 -14.67 -21.85 -5.10
C VAL A 599 -14.93 -22.69 -6.35
N ASP A 600 -13.94 -23.45 -6.78
CA ASP A 600 -14.03 -24.31 -7.97
C ASP A 600 -14.89 -25.56 -7.70
N LEU A 601 -14.89 -26.07 -6.47
CA LEU A 601 -15.78 -27.14 -6.01
C LEU A 601 -17.24 -26.67 -5.99
N ASP A 602 -17.56 -25.50 -5.41
CA ASP A 602 -18.93 -24.95 -5.45
C ASP A 602 -19.40 -24.83 -6.90
N LEU A 603 -18.54 -24.27 -7.78
CA LEU A 603 -18.87 -24.19 -9.21
C LEU A 603 -19.13 -25.57 -9.80
N ALA A 604 -18.23 -26.54 -9.64
CA ALA A 604 -18.40 -27.90 -10.16
C ALA A 604 -19.69 -28.58 -9.65
N GLN A 605 -20.05 -28.39 -8.38
CA GLN A 605 -21.28 -28.89 -7.79
C GLN A 605 -22.53 -28.30 -8.46
N LYS A 606 -22.54 -26.99 -8.79
CA LYS A 606 -23.67 -26.35 -9.51
C LYS A 606 -23.90 -26.93 -10.90
N TYR A 607 -22.84 -27.44 -11.54
CA TYR A 607 -22.94 -28.12 -12.84
C TYR A 607 -23.08 -29.64 -12.71
N SER A 608 -23.24 -30.16 -11.48
CA SER A 608 -23.38 -31.60 -11.21
C SER A 608 -22.24 -32.44 -11.81
N LEU A 609 -21.02 -31.90 -11.77
CA LEU A 609 -19.82 -32.60 -12.25
C LEU A 609 -19.37 -33.66 -11.23
N ASP A 610 -18.77 -34.75 -11.70
CA ASP A 610 -18.25 -35.81 -10.83
C ASP A 610 -16.92 -35.40 -10.19
N ILE A 611 -16.98 -35.00 -8.92
CA ILE A 611 -15.83 -34.48 -8.15
C ILE A 611 -15.62 -35.20 -6.82
N GLY A 612 -16.36 -36.27 -6.52
CA GLY A 612 -16.42 -36.84 -5.16
C GLY A 612 -15.09 -37.37 -4.62
N GLU A 613 -14.23 -37.93 -5.49
CA GLU A 613 -12.87 -38.35 -5.11
C GLU A 613 -11.93 -37.15 -4.92
N THR A 614 -12.05 -36.16 -5.81
CA THR A 614 -11.23 -34.94 -5.80
C THR A 614 -11.51 -34.09 -4.55
N GLU A 615 -12.78 -33.85 -4.25
CA GLU A 615 -13.22 -33.13 -3.05
C GLU A 615 -12.70 -33.82 -1.78
N ARG A 616 -12.88 -35.14 -1.67
CA ARG A 616 -12.41 -35.91 -0.52
C ARG A 616 -10.89 -35.79 -0.33
N THR A 617 -10.12 -35.95 -1.42
CA THR A 617 -8.65 -35.88 -1.38
C THR A 617 -8.15 -34.54 -0.85
N ILE A 618 -8.80 -33.44 -1.22
CA ILE A 618 -8.39 -32.08 -0.85
C ILE A 618 -8.84 -31.75 0.58
N MET A 619 -10.02 -32.20 0.98
CA MET A 619 -10.57 -31.92 2.31
C MET A 619 -9.96 -32.78 3.41
N GLU A 620 -9.53 -34.02 3.11
CA GLU A 620 -8.89 -34.93 4.08
C GLU A 620 -7.37 -34.73 4.21
N ALA A 621 -6.74 -33.96 3.32
CA ALA A 621 -5.30 -33.69 3.36
C ALA A 621 -4.90 -32.84 4.59
N GLY A 622 -3.69 -33.09 5.12
CA GLY A 622 -3.13 -32.39 6.28
C GLY A 622 -3.11 -33.22 7.57
N GLY A 623 -3.68 -34.44 7.55
CA GLY A 623 -3.63 -35.40 8.68
C GLY A 623 -2.45 -36.38 8.64
N GLY A 624 -1.61 -36.34 7.59
CA GLY A 624 -0.52 -37.29 7.33
C GLY A 624 0.87 -36.66 7.21
N VAL A 625 1.71 -37.22 6.34
CA VAL A 625 3.04 -36.68 6.01
C VAL A 625 2.87 -35.48 5.06
N PRO A 626 3.26 -34.24 5.45
CA PRO A 626 2.92 -33.03 4.70
C PRO A 626 3.34 -33.03 3.22
N LEU A 627 4.51 -33.59 2.90
CA LEU A 627 5.02 -33.63 1.51
C LEU A 627 4.21 -34.56 0.61
N ASP A 628 3.79 -35.72 1.12
CA ASP A 628 2.97 -36.67 0.36
C ASP A 628 1.55 -36.14 0.15
N ASP A 629 1.03 -35.38 1.12
CA ASP A 629 -0.24 -34.66 1.00
C ASP A 629 -0.15 -33.58 -0.10
N LEU A 630 0.97 -32.83 -0.19
CA LEU A 630 1.15 -31.80 -1.23
C LEU A 630 1.07 -32.36 -2.65
N ILE A 631 1.68 -33.51 -2.90
CA ILE A 631 1.64 -34.15 -4.22
C ILE A 631 0.20 -34.56 -4.56
N ARG A 632 -0.48 -35.24 -3.63
CA ARG A 632 -1.86 -35.70 -3.82
C ARG A 632 -2.85 -34.55 -4.04
N VAL A 633 -2.76 -33.50 -3.23
CA VAL A 633 -3.64 -32.31 -3.37
C VAL A 633 -3.37 -31.59 -4.68
N HIS A 634 -2.12 -31.48 -5.10
CA HIS A 634 -1.80 -30.88 -6.39
C HIS A 634 -2.41 -31.66 -7.57
N GLU A 635 -2.29 -32.98 -7.58
CA GLU A 635 -2.89 -33.83 -8.60
C GLU A 635 -4.42 -33.72 -8.59
N ALA A 636 -5.04 -33.70 -7.41
CA ALA A 636 -6.48 -33.52 -7.26
C ALA A 636 -6.95 -32.15 -7.80
N ARG A 637 -6.22 -31.06 -7.50
CA ARG A 637 -6.50 -29.71 -8.02
C ARG A 637 -6.37 -29.65 -9.55
N ALA A 638 -5.33 -30.27 -10.12
CA ALA A 638 -5.18 -30.38 -11.57
C ALA A 638 -6.37 -31.14 -12.18
N ARG A 639 -6.79 -32.25 -11.56
CA ARG A 639 -7.95 -33.04 -11.99
C ARG A 639 -9.26 -32.24 -11.94
N LEU A 640 -9.49 -31.45 -10.89
CA LEU A 640 -10.66 -30.56 -10.80
C LEU A 640 -10.67 -29.53 -11.93
N THR A 641 -9.50 -28.94 -12.20
CA THR A 641 -9.30 -27.97 -13.27
C THR A 641 -9.66 -28.61 -14.62
N ASP A 642 -9.14 -29.80 -14.90
CA ASP A 642 -9.45 -30.54 -16.12
C ASP A 642 -10.94 -30.87 -16.25
N ILE A 643 -11.60 -31.28 -15.16
CA ILE A 643 -13.06 -31.54 -15.13
C ILE A 643 -13.84 -30.29 -15.51
N LEU A 644 -13.48 -29.11 -14.96
CA LEU A 644 -14.12 -27.84 -15.30
C LEU A 644 -13.88 -27.45 -16.76
N TYR A 645 -12.66 -27.61 -17.27
CA TYR A 645 -12.32 -27.27 -18.65
C TYR A 645 -12.89 -28.25 -19.68
N ALA A 646 -13.13 -29.50 -19.30
CA ALA A 646 -13.78 -30.49 -20.14
C ALA A 646 -15.30 -30.25 -20.29
N SER A 647 -15.90 -29.42 -19.42
CA SER A 647 -17.31 -29.05 -19.49
C SER A 647 -17.51 -27.80 -20.36
N PRO A 648 -18.08 -27.89 -21.58
CA PRO A 648 -18.22 -26.75 -22.49
C PRO A 648 -19.07 -25.62 -21.89
N ASP A 649 -20.12 -26.00 -21.16
CA ASP A 649 -21.03 -25.06 -20.50
C ASP A 649 -20.31 -24.16 -19.50
N VAL A 650 -19.21 -24.63 -18.89
CA VAL A 650 -18.36 -23.84 -17.99
C VAL A 650 -17.25 -23.13 -18.76
N ALA A 651 -16.47 -23.89 -19.53
CA ALA A 651 -15.25 -23.41 -20.17
C ALA A 651 -15.51 -22.33 -21.23
N GLU A 652 -16.50 -22.53 -22.11
CA GLU A 652 -16.83 -21.59 -23.18
C GLU A 652 -17.42 -20.29 -22.59
N ALA A 653 -18.36 -20.41 -21.66
CA ALA A 653 -18.96 -19.28 -20.98
C ALA A 653 -17.92 -18.46 -20.20
N ARG A 654 -17.01 -19.12 -19.47
CA ARG A 654 -15.91 -18.45 -18.73
C ARG A 654 -14.97 -17.71 -19.67
N SER A 655 -14.57 -18.33 -20.79
CA SER A 655 -13.69 -17.70 -21.79
C SER A 655 -14.32 -16.44 -22.40
N LEU A 656 -15.60 -16.51 -22.77
CA LEU A 656 -16.33 -15.36 -23.30
C LEU A 656 -16.51 -14.23 -22.26
N LEU A 657 -16.75 -14.58 -21.00
CA LEU A 657 -16.82 -13.60 -19.90
C LEU A 657 -15.49 -12.90 -19.65
N ILE A 658 -14.36 -13.63 -19.70
CA ILE A 658 -13.02 -13.02 -19.61
C ILE A 658 -12.83 -12.02 -20.76
N LYS A 659 -13.22 -12.39 -21.98
CA LYS A 659 -13.14 -11.49 -23.14
C LYS A 659 -14.04 -10.27 -22.98
N ALA A 660 -15.28 -10.43 -22.53
CA ALA A 660 -16.18 -9.31 -22.25
C ALA A 660 -15.61 -8.38 -21.17
N SER A 661 -15.03 -8.95 -20.10
CA SER A 661 -14.39 -8.21 -19.02
C SER A 661 -13.20 -7.39 -19.48
N ALA A 662 -12.31 -7.95 -20.31
CA ALA A 662 -11.20 -7.20 -20.89
C ALA A 662 -11.68 -6.01 -21.76
N ILE A 663 -12.76 -6.19 -22.52
CA ILE A 663 -13.34 -5.13 -23.35
C ILE A 663 -13.95 -4.01 -22.48
N VAL A 664 -14.72 -4.36 -21.45
CA VAL A 664 -15.32 -3.39 -20.53
C VAL A 664 -14.25 -2.61 -19.76
N CYS A 665 -13.19 -3.29 -19.31
CA CYS A 665 -12.00 -2.67 -18.72
C CYS A 665 -11.35 -1.68 -19.70
N GLY A 666 -11.13 -2.10 -20.95
CA GLY A 666 -10.58 -1.23 -21.99
C GLY A 666 -11.46 -0.02 -22.30
N CYS A 667 -12.79 -0.13 -22.19
CA CYS A 667 -13.69 1.01 -22.30
C CYS A 667 -13.44 2.03 -21.18
N ASP A 668 -13.36 1.56 -19.92
CA ASP A 668 -13.10 2.44 -18.78
C ASP A 668 -11.76 3.17 -18.90
N GLU A 669 -10.69 2.45 -19.26
CA GLU A 669 -9.37 3.06 -19.48
C GLU A 669 -9.41 4.13 -20.60
N ALA A 670 -10.07 3.83 -21.71
CA ALA A 670 -10.20 4.77 -22.82
C ALA A 670 -11.03 6.01 -22.44
N LEU A 671 -12.06 5.84 -21.60
CA LEU A 671 -12.88 6.95 -21.07
C LEU A 671 -12.09 7.80 -20.08
N SER A 672 -11.33 7.19 -19.17
CA SER A 672 -10.43 7.89 -18.26
C SER A 672 -9.39 8.72 -19.02
N ALA A 673 -8.79 8.16 -20.08
CA ALA A 673 -7.87 8.89 -20.94
C ALA A 673 -8.54 10.07 -21.68
N LEU A 674 -9.78 9.88 -22.16
CA LEU A 674 -10.57 10.93 -22.81
C LEU A 674 -10.92 12.06 -21.82
N HIS A 675 -11.29 11.69 -20.60
CA HIS A 675 -11.57 12.61 -19.50
C HIS A 675 -10.32 13.43 -19.14
N GLY A 676 -9.18 12.77 -18.95
CA GLY A 676 -7.89 13.42 -18.67
C GLY A 676 -7.43 14.38 -19.77
N ALA A 677 -7.84 14.15 -21.03
CA ALA A 677 -7.58 15.07 -22.14
C ALA A 677 -8.49 16.33 -22.13
N GLY A 678 -9.41 16.44 -21.17
CA GLY A 678 -10.39 17.52 -21.04
C GLY A 678 -11.60 17.37 -21.96
N LYS A 679 -11.87 16.17 -22.49
CA LYS A 679 -13.06 15.84 -23.28
C LYS A 679 -14.15 15.23 -22.38
N THR A 680 -14.39 15.84 -21.22
CA THR A 680 -15.25 15.33 -20.13
C THR A 680 -16.67 15.01 -20.58
N GLU A 681 -17.33 15.90 -21.34
CA GLU A 681 -18.70 15.66 -21.82
C GLU A 681 -18.79 14.41 -22.71
N TYR A 682 -17.82 14.18 -23.59
CA TYR A 682 -17.76 12.99 -24.43
C TYR A 682 -17.48 11.72 -23.62
N ALA A 683 -16.56 11.81 -22.65
CA ALA A 683 -16.28 10.71 -21.74
C ALA A 683 -17.54 10.33 -20.96
N HIS A 684 -18.29 11.31 -20.45
CA HIS A 684 -19.55 11.05 -19.77
C HIS A 684 -20.61 10.42 -20.70
N GLU A 685 -20.84 10.99 -21.89
CA GLU A 685 -21.84 10.49 -22.84
C GLU A 685 -21.57 9.04 -23.27
N LEU A 686 -20.30 8.70 -23.54
CA LEU A 686 -19.90 7.35 -23.92
C LEU A 686 -19.84 6.40 -22.72
N GLY A 687 -19.47 6.89 -21.55
CA GLY A 687 -19.51 6.14 -20.30
C GLY A 687 -20.92 5.66 -19.94
N VAL A 688 -21.94 6.50 -20.13
CA VAL A 688 -23.34 6.10 -20.00
C VAL A 688 -23.71 4.92 -20.92
N LYS A 689 -23.06 4.78 -22.09
CA LYS A 689 -23.24 3.64 -23.00
C LYS A 689 -22.47 2.39 -22.58
N ALA A 690 -21.40 2.54 -21.79
CA ALA A 690 -20.63 1.43 -21.23
C ALA A 690 -21.34 0.77 -20.05
N LEU A 691 -22.09 1.53 -19.25
CA LEU A 691 -22.78 1.04 -18.06
C LEU A 691 -23.70 -0.18 -18.30
N PRO A 692 -24.59 -0.19 -19.32
CA PRO A 692 -25.40 -1.37 -19.60
C PRO A 692 -24.57 -2.62 -19.92
N LEU A 693 -23.40 -2.48 -20.55
CA LEU A 693 -22.51 -3.60 -20.85
C LEU A 693 -21.89 -4.17 -19.57
N ALA A 694 -21.45 -3.29 -18.66
CA ALA A 694 -20.91 -3.70 -17.37
C ALA A 694 -21.98 -4.42 -16.50
N ARG A 695 -23.21 -3.88 -16.44
CA ARG A 695 -24.35 -4.52 -15.77
C ARG A 695 -24.62 -5.92 -16.33
N GLU A 696 -24.76 -6.01 -17.65
CA GLU A 696 -25.02 -7.27 -18.34
C GLU A 696 -23.89 -8.29 -18.06
N MET A 697 -22.64 -7.87 -18.16
CA MET A 697 -21.47 -8.70 -17.83
C MET A 697 -21.55 -9.26 -16.40
N THR A 698 -21.83 -8.40 -15.42
CA THR A 698 -21.89 -8.79 -14.00
C THR A 698 -23.03 -9.77 -13.73
N GLN A 699 -24.20 -9.54 -14.34
CA GLN A 699 -25.32 -10.48 -14.27
C GLN A 699 -24.97 -11.84 -14.87
N LEU A 700 -24.28 -11.88 -16.02
CA LEU A 700 -23.83 -13.13 -16.65
C LEU A 700 -22.79 -13.86 -15.78
N ARG A 701 -21.89 -13.14 -15.09
CA ARG A 701 -20.96 -13.70 -14.08
C ARG A 701 -21.70 -14.36 -12.92
N ILE A 702 -22.79 -13.77 -12.43
CA ILE A 702 -23.62 -14.35 -11.36
C ILE A 702 -24.35 -15.59 -11.87
N ARG A 703 -24.92 -15.55 -13.08
CA ARG A 703 -25.61 -16.70 -13.71
C ARG A 703 -24.66 -17.88 -13.92
N LEU A 704 -23.41 -17.65 -14.31
CA LEU A 704 -22.39 -18.70 -14.41
C LEU A 704 -22.24 -19.45 -13.07
N ARG A 705 -22.16 -18.72 -11.96
CA ARG A 705 -22.05 -19.27 -10.59
C ARG A 705 -23.33 -19.98 -10.12
N ARG A 706 -24.44 -19.80 -10.82
CA ARG A 706 -25.71 -20.50 -10.55
C ARG A 706 -25.90 -21.75 -11.41
N GLY A 707 -24.89 -22.17 -12.18
CA GLY A 707 -24.99 -23.36 -13.03
C GLY A 707 -25.60 -23.10 -14.42
N GLN A 708 -25.71 -21.85 -14.85
CA GLN A 708 -26.45 -21.47 -16.08
C GLN A 708 -25.54 -21.24 -17.31
N GLY A 709 -24.35 -21.83 -17.33
CA GLY A 709 -23.31 -21.59 -18.32
C GLY A 709 -23.76 -21.73 -19.78
N ARG A 710 -24.49 -22.80 -20.09
CA ARG A 710 -25.05 -23.03 -21.44
C ARG A 710 -25.96 -21.91 -21.93
N GLU A 711 -26.76 -21.34 -21.03
CA GLU A 711 -27.75 -20.31 -21.35
C GLU A 711 -27.11 -18.94 -21.63
N ILE A 712 -25.90 -18.73 -21.12
CA ILE A 712 -25.23 -17.42 -21.17
C ILE A 712 -24.19 -17.31 -22.30
N ILE A 713 -23.82 -18.39 -22.98
CA ILE A 713 -22.84 -18.37 -24.08
C ILE A 713 -23.21 -17.34 -25.14
N ARG A 714 -24.43 -17.43 -25.69
CA ARG A 714 -24.91 -16.50 -26.73
C ARG A 714 -24.98 -15.05 -26.23
N PRO A 715 -25.60 -14.75 -25.06
CA PRO A 715 -25.52 -13.41 -24.47
C PRO A 715 -24.09 -12.87 -24.33
N CYS A 716 -23.13 -13.70 -23.91
CA CYS A 716 -21.73 -13.27 -23.80
C CYS A 716 -21.12 -12.92 -25.16
N GLN A 717 -21.42 -13.69 -26.23
CA GLN A 717 -20.96 -13.38 -27.59
C GLN A 717 -21.52 -12.04 -28.09
N GLU A 718 -22.81 -11.80 -27.87
CA GLU A 718 -23.48 -10.53 -28.23
C GLU A 718 -22.89 -9.35 -27.45
N LEU A 719 -22.64 -9.53 -26.15
CA LEU A 719 -21.99 -8.55 -25.28
C LEU A 719 -20.57 -8.20 -25.76
N VAL A 720 -19.76 -9.20 -26.11
CA VAL A 720 -18.40 -9.00 -26.66
C VAL A 720 -18.43 -8.14 -27.92
N GLN A 721 -19.36 -8.43 -28.85
CA GLN A 721 -19.46 -7.67 -30.09
C GLN A 721 -19.89 -6.22 -29.87
N ARG A 722 -20.89 -5.99 -29.01
CA ARG A 722 -21.37 -4.65 -28.64
C ARG A 722 -20.28 -3.86 -27.92
N GLY A 723 -19.59 -4.47 -26.97
CA GLY A 723 -18.49 -3.83 -26.25
C GLY A 723 -17.33 -3.46 -27.15
N TYR A 724 -16.93 -4.34 -28.07
CA TYR A 724 -15.83 -4.04 -29.01
C TYR A 724 -16.16 -2.84 -29.91
N THR A 725 -17.42 -2.76 -30.35
CA THR A 725 -17.91 -1.61 -31.12
C THR A 725 -17.78 -0.32 -30.31
N LEU A 726 -18.29 -0.32 -29.06
CA LEU A 726 -18.21 0.86 -28.20
C LEU A 726 -16.76 1.26 -27.89
N LEU A 727 -15.88 0.30 -27.60
CA LEU A 727 -14.46 0.57 -27.35
C LEU A 727 -13.82 1.28 -28.55
N THR A 728 -14.13 0.80 -29.76
CA THR A 728 -13.64 1.42 -31.01
C THR A 728 -14.18 2.83 -31.17
N ASP A 729 -15.46 3.06 -30.85
CA ASP A 729 -16.08 4.39 -30.90
C ASP A 729 -15.43 5.37 -29.91
N ILE A 730 -15.09 4.92 -28.69
CA ILE A 730 -14.39 5.74 -27.69
C ILE A 730 -13.00 6.13 -28.21
N TRP A 731 -12.23 5.16 -28.71
CA TRP A 731 -10.91 5.44 -29.26
C TRP A 731 -10.93 6.39 -30.46
N ALA A 732 -11.97 6.33 -31.29
CA ALA A 732 -12.15 7.27 -32.41
C ALA A 732 -12.42 8.72 -31.96
N LYS A 733 -12.75 8.96 -30.68
CA LYS A 733 -12.92 10.31 -30.10
C LYS A 733 -11.68 10.85 -29.42
N ARG A 734 -10.66 10.03 -29.16
CA ARG A 734 -9.37 10.50 -28.63
C ARG A 734 -8.69 11.37 -29.68
#